data_AF-A0A7K4B7U0-F1
#
_entry.id   AF-A0A7K4B7U0-F1
#
_cell.length_a   1.000
_cell.length_b   1.000
_cell.length_c   1.000
_cell.angle_alpha   90.00
_cell.angle_beta   90.00
_cell.angle_gamma   90.00
#
_symmetry.space_group_name_H-M   'P 1'
#
loop_
_entity.id
_entity.type
_entity.pdbx_description
1 polymer ?
#
loop_
_entity_poly.entity_id
_entity_poly.type
_entity_poly.pdbx_seq_one_letter_code
_entity_poly.pdbx_strand_id
1 'polypeptide(L)'
;MDLAESILNELVTLQKKNEELVNIITRLEHESDVIIHQFEDKIADLNKKIKKVQDNAAKSEKKFEAQIRDYKKEQEGLLKEKEKTELDLSEKITGLEGLIEEYEKEISTKKNSLRQLTEEKKKLEFLISQYSDSSKEELSRFQNELNKERENAKTEYERLSLEFGKQIDGLNTEITRKDKELRALAAELKNKIAIEQDAIKQEKKNEKILLELHEKLESEQNIRKKIQAEYLADSERMSDTILFLEGKNTDLENTNAGFLQKSNELQEKIQELYLKDTKNQELLSDLKRSNSALQDIIDKNQVELTEKEQNISTLNTRVTDLLLIHDEYEHSISLLHDTIEQNQANISEQDQIITDLNAGLNSLREEMESEISVLMDDNEKKNLALISSEKSVSFLKSELGSVKLEYDERILSLEKTIHDLQTQEKFLRKQAEEHDKVLTNKITLLSSDLEDSRSELINFTQQKDEREQEFRKEIAHLHEELINRADEWKERLESKSRELAERDRHISMISGNNEALRSESERIRSRLLLLEKTIREDNEEPVHALYRQIQDLSVKLANKESENSILSSRIIRLDTENTRLTHILSENCPEPGWKDNSDASGNNQVTTLVSDQKISPELSKYLSNLDDPVQAMQAAADILVLGPQIIDHLIPLLYRGTINRRAWIAVLLYEMNDQRATKPLSDLLDSSESGLRELIWDTRLRFREWRRTGIVSTLAH
;
A
#
# COMPACT_ATOMS: atom_id res chain seq x y z
N MET A 1 -105.37 -142.78 54.72
CA MET A 1 -105.65 -141.92 53.56
C MET A 1 -105.18 -140.48 53.80
N ASP A 2 -105.03 -140.03 55.05
CA ASP A 2 -104.82 -138.63 55.42
C ASP A 2 -103.46 -138.00 55.03
N LEU A 3 -102.39 -138.78 54.84
CA LEU A 3 -101.07 -138.21 54.48
C LEU A 3 -101.00 -137.76 53.01
N ALA A 4 -101.66 -138.49 52.11
CA ALA A 4 -101.64 -138.18 50.67
C ALA A 4 -102.41 -136.90 50.34
N GLU A 5 -103.50 -136.63 51.07
CA GLU A 5 -104.34 -135.44 50.89
C GLU A 5 -103.66 -134.18 51.45
N SER A 6 -102.91 -134.29 52.54
CA SER A 6 -102.08 -133.20 53.08
C SER A 6 -100.93 -132.83 52.13
N ILE A 7 -100.23 -133.83 51.57
CA ILE A 7 -99.15 -133.60 50.59
C ILE A 7 -99.70 -132.97 49.30
N LEU A 8 -100.89 -133.38 48.84
CA LEU A 8 -101.54 -132.80 47.67
C LEU A 8 -101.92 -131.33 47.90
N ASN A 9 -102.50 -130.99 49.07
CA ASN A 9 -102.83 -129.60 49.40
C ASN A 9 -101.57 -128.72 49.55
N GLU A 10 -100.48 -129.27 50.10
CA GLU A 10 -99.20 -128.58 50.20
C GLU A 10 -98.54 -128.37 48.82
N LEU A 11 -98.63 -129.36 47.92
CA LEU A 11 -98.19 -129.23 46.52
C LEU A 11 -99.00 -128.18 45.75
N VAL A 12 -100.32 -128.15 45.91
CA VAL A 12 -101.19 -127.16 45.25
C VAL A 12 -100.90 -125.75 45.78
N THR A 13 -100.66 -125.59 47.08
CA THR A 13 -100.27 -124.28 47.65
C THR A 13 -98.87 -123.86 47.24
N LEU A 14 -97.91 -124.78 47.12
CA LEU A 14 -96.58 -124.51 46.57
C LEU A 14 -96.63 -124.15 45.08
N GLN A 15 -97.47 -124.82 44.29
CA GLN A 15 -97.67 -124.50 42.88
C GLN A 15 -98.27 -123.11 42.71
N LYS A 16 -99.26 -122.75 43.54
CA LYS A 16 -99.85 -121.41 43.54
C LYS A 16 -98.85 -120.32 43.95
N LYS A 17 -97.99 -120.60 44.94
CA LYS A 17 -96.87 -119.71 45.31
C LYS A 17 -95.84 -119.58 44.19
N ASN A 18 -95.55 -120.67 43.46
CA ASN A 18 -94.67 -120.62 42.29
C ASN A 18 -95.28 -119.77 41.16
N GLU A 19 -96.58 -119.91 40.89
CA GLU A 19 -97.28 -119.05 39.92
C GLU A 19 -97.27 -117.58 40.35
N GLU A 20 -97.46 -117.29 41.64
CA GLU A 20 -97.31 -115.94 42.20
C GLU A 20 -95.88 -115.39 42.07
N LEU A 21 -94.86 -116.21 42.33
CA LEU A 21 -93.44 -115.83 42.13
C LEU A 21 -93.12 -115.55 40.66
N VAL A 22 -93.61 -116.37 39.73
CA VAL A 22 -93.45 -116.15 38.29
C VAL A 22 -94.13 -114.84 37.85
N ASN A 23 -95.32 -114.55 38.39
CA ASN A 23 -96.01 -113.28 38.11
C ASN A 23 -95.28 -112.07 38.69
N ILE A 24 -94.62 -112.21 39.83
CA ILE A 24 -93.78 -111.15 40.41
C ILE A 24 -92.51 -110.97 39.57
N ILE A 25 -91.83 -112.05 39.18
CA ILE A 25 -90.62 -112.00 38.34
C ILE A 25 -90.93 -111.32 37.01
N THR A 26 -91.98 -111.74 36.30
CA THR A 26 -92.37 -111.13 35.02
C THR A 26 -92.75 -109.65 35.14
N ARG A 27 -93.36 -109.24 36.27
CA ARG A 27 -93.62 -107.82 36.55
C ARG A 27 -92.32 -107.05 36.82
N LEU A 28 -91.40 -107.61 37.61
CA LEU A 28 -90.10 -107.00 37.89
C LEU A 28 -89.22 -106.91 36.64
N GLU A 29 -89.27 -107.90 35.74
CA GLU A 29 -88.61 -107.88 34.44
C GLU A 29 -89.16 -106.74 33.57
N HIS A 30 -90.50 -106.61 33.49
CA HIS A 30 -91.12 -105.51 32.76
C HIS A 30 -90.80 -104.13 33.37
N GLU A 31 -90.81 -104.00 34.69
CA GLU A 31 -90.42 -102.76 35.38
C GLU A 31 -88.95 -102.43 35.15
N SER A 32 -88.06 -103.43 35.16
CA SER A 32 -86.65 -103.27 34.82
C SER A 32 -86.46 -102.82 33.37
N ASP A 33 -87.16 -103.42 32.41
CA ASP A 33 -87.09 -103.02 30.99
C ASP A 33 -87.59 -101.59 30.78
N VAL A 34 -88.67 -101.20 31.46
CA VAL A 34 -89.18 -99.82 31.41
C VAL A 34 -88.16 -98.83 31.98
N ILE A 35 -87.51 -99.17 33.10
CA ILE A 35 -86.46 -98.34 33.70
C ILE A 35 -85.25 -98.25 32.75
N ILE A 36 -84.83 -99.36 32.14
CA ILE A 36 -83.73 -99.39 31.17
C ILE A 36 -84.06 -98.47 29.98
N HIS A 37 -85.24 -98.60 29.38
CA HIS A 37 -85.64 -97.70 28.27
C HIS A 37 -85.69 -96.23 28.69
N GLN A 38 -86.15 -95.91 29.90
CA GLN A 38 -86.10 -94.54 30.41
C GLN A 38 -84.67 -94.02 30.56
N PHE A 39 -83.71 -94.86 30.96
CA PHE A 39 -82.30 -94.50 31.00
C PHE A 39 -81.70 -94.37 29.61
N GLU A 40 -82.04 -95.26 28.67
CA GLU A 40 -81.59 -95.20 27.28
C GLU A 40 -82.07 -93.91 26.59
N ASP A 41 -83.36 -93.56 26.76
CA ASP A 41 -83.92 -92.30 26.26
C ASP A 41 -83.20 -91.09 26.87
N LYS A 42 -82.92 -91.13 28.17
CA LYS A 42 -82.22 -90.03 28.86
C LYS A 42 -80.75 -89.91 28.45
N ILE A 43 -80.08 -91.03 28.18
CA ILE A 43 -78.72 -91.08 27.62
C ILE A 43 -78.73 -90.50 26.20
N ALA A 44 -79.72 -90.86 25.36
CA ALA A 44 -79.87 -90.33 24.01
C ALA A 44 -80.09 -88.80 24.02
N ASP A 45 -80.94 -88.30 24.91
CA ASP A 45 -81.17 -86.87 25.10
C ASP A 45 -79.93 -86.11 25.60
N LEU A 46 -79.17 -86.70 26.53
CA LEU A 46 -77.91 -86.13 27.00
C LEU A 46 -76.87 -86.08 25.89
N ASN A 47 -76.74 -87.15 25.10
CA ASN A 47 -75.84 -87.18 23.95
C ASN A 47 -76.20 -86.12 22.90
N LYS A 48 -77.49 -85.90 22.65
CA LYS A 48 -77.97 -84.83 21.75
C LYS A 48 -77.65 -83.43 22.29
N LYS A 49 -77.77 -83.21 23.60
CA LYS A 49 -77.38 -81.95 24.26
C LYS A 49 -75.87 -81.72 24.21
N ILE A 50 -75.07 -82.73 24.53
CA ILE A 50 -73.60 -82.69 24.42
C ILE A 50 -73.18 -82.35 23.00
N LYS A 51 -73.77 -83.02 22.01
CA LYS A 51 -73.46 -82.77 20.60
C LYS A 51 -73.78 -81.33 20.19
N LYS A 52 -74.92 -80.80 20.63
CA LYS A 52 -75.30 -79.39 20.37
C LYS A 52 -74.34 -78.38 21.02
N VAL A 53 -73.86 -78.66 22.24
CA VAL A 53 -72.85 -77.83 22.91
C VAL A 53 -71.51 -77.89 22.18
N GLN A 54 -71.06 -79.08 21.77
CA GLN A 54 -69.83 -79.26 21.00
C GLN A 54 -69.89 -78.54 19.63
N ASP A 55 -71.01 -78.67 18.91
CA ASP A 55 -71.18 -78.02 17.61
C ASP A 55 -71.26 -76.48 17.75
N ASN A 56 -71.83 -75.97 18.85
CA ASN A 56 -71.81 -74.55 19.16
C ASN A 56 -70.40 -74.05 19.53
N ALA A 57 -69.64 -74.83 20.32
CA ALA A 57 -68.26 -74.51 20.67
C ALA A 57 -67.36 -74.45 19.44
N ALA A 58 -67.48 -75.44 18.53
CA ALA A 58 -66.73 -75.47 17.28
C ALA A 58 -67.08 -74.29 16.35
N LYS A 59 -68.35 -73.82 16.36
CA LYS A 59 -68.75 -72.61 15.63
C LYS A 59 -68.16 -71.34 16.23
N SER A 60 -68.14 -71.21 17.56
CA SER A 60 -67.51 -70.05 18.22
C SER A 60 -65.99 -70.04 18.03
N GLU A 61 -65.34 -71.20 18.08
CA GLU A 61 -63.90 -71.34 17.85
C GLU A 61 -63.51 -70.88 16.44
N LYS A 62 -64.23 -71.36 15.42
CA LYS A 62 -64.04 -70.89 14.03
C LYS A 62 -64.26 -69.38 13.88
N LYS A 63 -65.20 -68.80 14.63
CA LYS A 63 -65.46 -67.36 14.62
C LYS A 63 -64.31 -66.57 15.23
N PHE A 64 -63.75 -67.04 16.35
CA PHE A 64 -62.59 -66.40 16.97
C PHE A 64 -61.32 -66.56 16.13
N GLU A 65 -61.08 -67.73 15.53
CA GLU A 65 -59.97 -67.91 14.57
C GLU A 65 -60.07 -66.98 13.36
N ALA A 66 -61.28 -66.76 12.84
CA ALA A 66 -61.50 -65.79 11.76
C ALA A 66 -61.17 -64.37 12.22
N GLN A 67 -61.67 -63.95 13.40
CA GLN A 67 -61.37 -62.63 13.96
C GLN A 67 -59.87 -62.43 14.23
N ILE A 68 -59.15 -63.43 14.75
CA ILE A 68 -57.70 -63.36 14.97
C ILE A 68 -56.97 -63.18 13.63
N ARG A 69 -57.41 -63.87 12.57
CA ARG A 69 -56.84 -63.70 11.23
C ARG A 69 -57.08 -62.31 10.66
N ASP A 70 -58.28 -61.78 10.83
CA ASP A 70 -58.62 -60.45 10.33
C ASP A 70 -57.83 -59.36 11.07
N TYR A 71 -57.72 -59.44 12.41
CA TYR A 71 -56.88 -58.52 13.18
C TYR A 71 -55.40 -58.61 12.84
N LYS A 72 -54.86 -59.82 12.56
CA LYS A 72 -53.48 -59.96 12.09
C LYS A 72 -53.26 -59.30 10.73
N LYS A 73 -54.20 -59.44 9.80
CA LYS A 73 -54.12 -58.78 8.48
C LYS A 73 -54.21 -57.26 8.61
N GLU A 74 -55.08 -56.76 9.47
CA GLU A 74 -55.19 -55.32 9.76
C GLU A 74 -53.89 -54.79 10.37
N GLN A 75 -53.31 -55.52 11.33
CA GLN A 75 -52.01 -55.18 11.92
C GLN A 75 -50.89 -55.13 10.88
N GLU A 76 -50.77 -56.12 9.99
CA GLU A 76 -49.79 -56.11 8.90
C GLU A 76 -50.02 -54.94 7.93
N GLY A 77 -51.28 -54.59 7.63
CA GLY A 77 -51.62 -53.44 6.80
C GLY A 77 -51.15 -52.12 7.40
N LEU A 78 -51.45 -51.91 8.68
CA LEU A 78 -51.05 -50.72 9.42
C LEU A 78 -49.52 -50.61 9.56
N LEU A 79 -48.83 -51.72 9.74
CA LEU A 79 -47.37 -51.74 9.86
C LEU A 79 -46.70 -51.33 8.54
N LYS A 80 -47.22 -51.80 7.40
CA LYS A 80 -46.76 -51.37 6.06
C LYS A 80 -47.06 -49.90 5.79
N GLU A 81 -48.23 -49.40 6.21
CA GLU A 81 -48.58 -47.99 6.05
C GLU A 81 -47.66 -47.11 6.89
N LYS A 82 -47.37 -47.51 8.13
CA LYS A 82 -46.38 -46.85 8.99
C LYS A 82 -45.00 -46.80 8.32
N GLU A 83 -44.45 -47.95 7.90
CA GLU A 83 -43.15 -48.03 7.24
C GLU A 83 -43.08 -47.14 6.00
N LYS A 84 -44.14 -47.13 5.19
CA LYS A 84 -44.23 -46.26 4.02
C LYS A 84 -44.20 -44.77 4.40
N THR A 85 -44.98 -44.35 5.40
CA THR A 85 -45.00 -42.95 5.84
C THR A 85 -43.67 -42.52 6.46
N GLU A 86 -42.99 -43.40 7.21
CA GLU A 86 -41.66 -43.11 7.75
C GLU A 86 -40.62 -42.96 6.63
N LEU A 87 -40.68 -43.80 5.59
CA LEU A 87 -39.81 -43.69 4.42
C LEU A 87 -40.04 -42.38 3.65
N ASP A 88 -41.30 -42.07 3.30
CA ASP A 88 -41.66 -40.86 2.55
C ASP A 88 -41.22 -39.58 3.30
N LEU A 89 -41.41 -39.54 4.63
CA LEU A 89 -40.97 -38.42 5.46
C LEU A 89 -39.43 -38.34 5.56
N SER A 90 -38.74 -39.47 5.71
CA SER A 90 -37.27 -39.51 5.76
C SER A 90 -36.64 -39.06 4.44
N GLU A 91 -37.22 -39.43 3.30
CA GLU A 91 -36.79 -38.97 1.98
C GLU A 91 -36.99 -37.45 1.83
N LYS A 92 -38.11 -36.91 2.32
CA LYS A 92 -38.37 -35.46 2.29
C LYS A 92 -37.38 -34.68 3.17
N ILE A 93 -37.08 -35.18 4.37
CA ILE A 93 -36.09 -34.58 5.28
C ILE A 93 -34.70 -34.56 4.63
N THR A 94 -34.24 -35.68 4.10
CA THR A 94 -32.93 -35.76 3.43
C THR A 94 -32.84 -34.86 2.20
N GLY A 95 -33.93 -34.69 1.44
CA GLY A 95 -34.00 -33.72 0.34
C GLY A 95 -33.86 -32.26 0.81
N LEU A 96 -34.52 -31.89 1.91
CA LEU A 96 -34.40 -30.54 2.49
C LEU A 96 -33.01 -30.27 3.07
N GLU A 97 -32.41 -31.26 3.75
CA GLU A 97 -31.04 -31.17 4.24
C GLU A 97 -30.03 -30.98 3.09
N GLY A 98 -30.21 -31.68 1.97
CA GLY A 98 -29.38 -31.51 0.77
C GLY A 98 -29.45 -30.10 0.17
N LEU A 99 -30.64 -29.49 0.12
CA LEU A 99 -30.80 -28.11 -0.35
C LEU A 99 -30.12 -27.10 0.58
N ILE A 100 -30.19 -27.30 1.91
CA ILE A 100 -29.48 -26.46 2.88
C ILE A 100 -27.96 -26.52 2.63
N GLU A 101 -27.42 -27.73 2.43
CA GLU A 101 -25.99 -27.94 2.18
C GLU A 101 -25.53 -27.29 0.85
N GLU A 102 -26.39 -27.28 -0.18
CA GLU A 102 -26.13 -26.64 -1.46
C GLU A 102 -26.07 -25.10 -1.34
N TYR A 103 -27.03 -24.49 -0.62
CA TYR A 103 -26.97 -23.05 -0.31
C TYR A 103 -25.74 -22.67 0.52
N GLU A 104 -25.31 -23.52 1.46
CA GLU A 104 -24.08 -23.28 2.24
C GLU A 104 -22.83 -23.29 1.37
N LYS A 105 -22.75 -24.20 0.39
CA LYS A 105 -21.67 -24.20 -0.61
C LYS A 105 -21.69 -22.91 -1.43
N GLU A 106 -22.85 -22.45 -1.89
CA GLU A 106 -22.96 -21.22 -2.69
C GLU A 106 -22.62 -19.96 -1.89
N ILE A 107 -23.03 -19.88 -0.62
CA ILE A 107 -22.61 -18.79 0.28
C ILE A 107 -21.09 -18.80 0.48
N SER A 108 -20.49 -19.99 0.62
CA SER A 108 -19.04 -20.14 0.77
C SER A 108 -18.28 -19.68 -0.47
N THR A 109 -18.75 -20.04 -1.68
CA THR A 109 -18.13 -19.58 -2.93
C THR A 109 -18.25 -18.06 -3.09
N LYS A 110 -19.43 -17.47 -2.86
CA LYS A 110 -19.60 -16.01 -2.89
C LYS A 110 -18.73 -15.29 -1.85
N LYS A 111 -18.59 -15.82 -0.63
CA LYS A 111 -17.66 -15.27 0.40
C LYS A 111 -16.21 -15.29 -0.06
N ASN A 112 -15.77 -16.35 -0.75
CA ASN A 112 -14.42 -16.43 -1.29
C ASN A 112 -14.18 -15.41 -2.41
N SER A 113 -15.13 -15.25 -3.33
CA SER A 113 -15.07 -14.21 -4.37
C SER A 113 -14.97 -12.81 -3.76
N LEU A 114 -15.76 -12.53 -2.71
CA LEU A 114 -15.75 -11.25 -2.00
C LEU A 114 -14.39 -10.99 -1.31
N ARG A 115 -13.76 -12.03 -0.74
CA ARG A 115 -12.39 -11.94 -0.22
C ARG A 115 -11.36 -11.62 -1.30
N GLN A 116 -11.43 -12.28 -2.46
CA GLN A 116 -10.52 -12.03 -3.58
C GLN A 116 -10.63 -10.57 -4.08
N LEU A 117 -11.84 -10.09 -4.31
CA LEU A 117 -12.10 -8.70 -4.71
C LEU A 117 -11.58 -7.70 -3.65
N THR A 118 -11.72 -8.03 -2.37
CA THR A 118 -11.21 -7.19 -1.27
C THR A 118 -9.68 -7.13 -1.27
N GLU A 119 -9.00 -8.25 -1.53
CA GLU A 119 -7.54 -8.29 -1.65
C GLU A 119 -7.04 -7.53 -2.89
N GLU A 120 -7.73 -7.66 -4.03
CA GLU A 120 -7.39 -6.90 -5.24
C GLU A 120 -7.54 -5.39 -5.02
N LYS A 121 -8.61 -4.95 -4.38
CA LYS A 121 -8.80 -3.56 -3.99
C LYS A 121 -7.65 -3.05 -3.12
N LYS A 122 -7.25 -3.81 -2.09
CA LYS A 122 -6.10 -3.44 -1.22
C LYS A 122 -4.78 -3.36 -1.98
N LYS A 123 -4.54 -4.29 -2.92
CA LYS A 123 -3.33 -4.26 -3.76
C LYS A 123 -3.29 -3.00 -4.64
N LEU A 124 -4.43 -2.60 -5.21
CA LEU A 124 -4.53 -1.37 -5.99
C LEU A 124 -4.35 -0.11 -5.13
N GLU A 125 -4.96 -0.06 -3.94
CA GLU A 125 -4.76 1.04 -2.99
C GLU A 125 -3.27 1.18 -2.59
N PHE A 126 -2.58 0.06 -2.35
CA PHE A 126 -1.14 0.05 -2.08
C PHE A 126 -0.32 0.55 -3.26
N LEU A 127 -0.63 0.09 -4.48
CA LEU A 127 0.04 0.55 -5.71
C LEU A 127 -0.15 2.05 -5.95
N ILE A 128 -1.34 2.60 -5.70
CA ILE A 128 -1.59 4.05 -5.78
C ILE A 128 -0.70 4.78 -4.78
N SER A 129 -0.65 4.34 -3.52
CA SER A 129 0.19 4.99 -2.50
C SER A 129 1.65 4.98 -2.93
N GLN A 130 2.16 3.84 -3.41
CA GLN A 130 3.54 3.71 -3.85
C GLN A 130 3.86 4.62 -5.06
N TYR A 131 2.99 4.64 -6.07
CA TYR A 131 3.16 5.53 -7.23
C TYR A 131 3.06 7.01 -6.86
N SER A 132 2.13 7.37 -5.96
CA SER A 132 1.97 8.73 -5.47
C SER A 132 3.22 9.19 -4.72
N ASP A 133 3.77 8.35 -3.85
CA ASP A 133 4.98 8.66 -3.07
C ASP A 133 6.21 8.77 -3.99
N SER A 134 6.38 7.83 -4.94
CA SER A 134 7.45 7.89 -5.94
C SER A 134 7.37 9.16 -6.80
N SER A 135 6.16 9.50 -7.28
CA SER A 135 5.95 10.70 -8.11
C SER A 135 6.18 11.98 -7.31
N LYS A 136 5.80 12.03 -6.02
CA LYS A 136 6.09 13.15 -5.12
C LYS A 136 7.59 13.30 -4.88
N GLU A 137 8.32 12.21 -4.67
CA GLU A 137 9.78 12.26 -4.54
C GLU A 137 10.43 12.80 -5.81
N GLU A 138 10.05 12.29 -6.99
CA GLU A 138 10.59 12.76 -8.27
C GLU A 138 10.29 14.24 -8.51
N LEU A 139 9.04 14.67 -8.28
CA LEU A 139 8.66 16.09 -8.36
C LEU A 139 9.44 16.94 -7.37
N SER A 140 9.67 16.47 -6.14
CA SER A 140 10.48 17.18 -5.15
C SER A 140 11.94 17.29 -5.58
N ARG A 141 12.53 16.24 -6.16
CA ARG A 141 13.88 16.29 -6.72
C ARG A 141 13.99 17.31 -7.86
N PHE A 142 13.08 17.26 -8.83
CA PHE A 142 13.04 18.22 -9.94
C PHE A 142 12.85 19.66 -9.43
N GLN A 143 11.98 19.87 -8.45
CA GLN A 143 11.73 21.19 -7.90
C GLN A 143 12.92 21.74 -7.11
N ASN A 144 13.65 20.88 -6.40
CA ASN A 144 14.91 21.25 -5.76
C ASN A 144 16.00 21.60 -6.79
N GLU A 145 16.10 20.84 -7.87
CA GLU A 145 17.05 21.09 -8.95
C GLU A 145 16.75 22.43 -9.67
N LEU A 146 15.47 22.69 -9.94
CA LEU A 146 15.01 23.96 -10.53
C LEU A 146 15.26 25.16 -9.59
N ASN A 147 15.05 25.00 -8.28
CA ASN A 147 15.38 26.02 -7.29
C ASN A 147 16.89 26.27 -7.20
N LYS A 148 17.70 25.21 -7.28
CA LYS A 148 19.17 25.31 -7.27
C LYS A 148 19.68 26.06 -8.49
N GLU A 149 19.18 25.74 -9.70
CA GLU A 149 19.52 26.48 -10.92
C GLU A 149 19.07 27.96 -10.84
N ARG A 150 17.90 28.24 -10.27
CA ARG A 150 17.46 29.62 -10.02
C ARG A 150 18.37 30.39 -9.07
N GLU A 151 18.78 29.79 -7.95
CA GLU A 151 19.71 30.43 -7.01
C GLU A 151 21.11 30.59 -7.63
N ASN A 152 21.59 29.62 -8.41
CA ASN A 152 22.84 29.76 -9.16
C ASN A 152 22.77 30.94 -10.13
N ALA A 153 21.71 31.03 -10.94
CA ALA A 153 21.52 32.14 -11.88
C ALA A 153 21.42 33.48 -11.16
N LYS A 154 20.73 33.52 -10.01
CA LYS A 154 20.59 34.74 -9.19
C LYS A 154 21.92 35.19 -8.59
N THR A 155 22.69 34.28 -8.00
CA THR A 155 24.01 34.59 -7.45
C THR A 155 25.00 35.04 -8.53
N GLU A 156 24.95 34.43 -9.72
CA GLU A 156 25.74 34.85 -10.86
C GLU A 156 25.35 36.25 -11.36
N TYR A 157 24.04 36.55 -11.41
CA TYR A 157 23.54 37.89 -11.73
C TYR A 157 23.97 38.93 -10.69
N GLU A 158 23.87 38.63 -9.39
CA GLU A 158 24.33 39.52 -8.31
C GLU A 158 25.84 39.79 -8.40
N ARG A 159 26.63 38.75 -8.71
CA ARG A 159 28.07 38.88 -8.93
C ARG A 159 28.39 39.80 -10.11
N LEU A 160 27.76 39.57 -11.27
CA LEU A 160 27.95 40.40 -12.46
C LEU A 160 27.51 41.85 -12.21
N SER A 161 26.37 42.04 -11.55
CA SER A 161 25.84 43.37 -11.21
C SER A 161 26.82 44.16 -10.32
N LEU A 162 27.41 43.51 -9.30
CA LEU A 162 28.45 44.11 -8.46
C LEU A 162 29.70 44.47 -9.27
N GLU A 163 30.11 43.61 -10.20
CA GLU A 163 31.28 43.81 -11.05
C GLU A 163 31.08 45.01 -12.00
N PHE A 164 29.92 45.11 -12.65
CA PHE A 164 29.56 46.28 -13.46
C PHE A 164 29.38 47.54 -12.62
N GLY A 165 28.80 47.45 -11.43
CA GLY A 165 28.71 48.58 -10.49
C GLY A 165 30.08 49.17 -10.17
N LYS A 166 31.07 48.32 -9.85
CA LYS A 166 32.46 48.76 -9.61
C LYS A 166 33.09 49.40 -10.85
N GLN A 167 32.86 48.85 -12.04
CA GLN A 167 33.38 49.43 -13.28
C GLN A 167 32.76 50.82 -13.56
N ILE A 168 31.45 50.96 -13.37
CA ILE A 168 30.73 52.23 -13.53
C ILE A 168 31.25 53.26 -12.52
N ASP A 169 31.44 52.88 -11.26
CA ASP A 169 32.01 53.76 -10.24
C ASP A 169 33.43 54.20 -10.60
N GLY A 170 34.27 53.27 -11.07
CA GLY A 170 35.61 53.58 -11.59
C GLY A 170 35.57 54.61 -12.72
N LEU A 171 34.75 54.39 -13.74
CA LEU A 171 34.57 55.32 -14.85
C LEU A 171 34.04 56.68 -14.38
N ASN A 172 33.10 56.72 -13.45
CA ASN A 172 32.58 57.97 -12.89
C ASN A 172 33.68 58.74 -12.14
N THR A 173 34.52 58.06 -11.35
CA THR A 173 35.66 58.73 -10.69
C THR A 173 36.64 59.30 -11.70
N GLU A 174 36.96 58.57 -12.77
CA GLU A 174 37.80 59.04 -13.88
C GLU A 174 37.20 60.26 -14.58
N ILE A 175 35.90 60.22 -14.90
CA ILE A 175 35.17 61.35 -15.49
C ILE A 175 35.26 62.57 -14.56
N THR A 176 34.96 62.44 -13.27
CA THR A 176 35.04 63.58 -12.34
C THR A 176 36.46 64.15 -12.21
N ARG A 177 37.50 63.31 -12.31
CA ARG A 177 38.90 63.77 -12.35
C ARG A 177 39.17 64.58 -13.60
N LYS A 178 38.79 64.06 -14.77
CA LYS A 178 38.94 64.76 -16.06
C LYS A 178 38.16 66.06 -16.11
N ASP A 179 36.97 66.09 -15.51
CA ASP A 179 36.14 67.29 -15.42
C ASP A 179 36.80 68.37 -14.55
N LYS A 180 37.48 67.98 -13.45
CA LYS A 180 38.30 68.90 -12.63
C LYS A 180 39.51 69.42 -13.40
N GLU A 181 40.20 68.56 -14.14
CA GLU A 181 41.33 68.95 -15.01
C GLU A 181 40.89 69.97 -16.08
N LEU A 182 39.75 69.72 -16.74
CA LEU A 182 39.19 70.65 -17.73
C LEU A 182 38.79 71.99 -17.11
N ARG A 183 38.20 72.00 -15.91
CA ARG A 183 37.89 73.26 -15.20
C ARG A 183 39.15 74.04 -14.81
N ALA A 184 40.23 73.36 -14.42
CA ALA A 184 41.51 74.00 -14.11
C ALA A 184 42.12 74.65 -15.36
N LEU A 185 42.15 73.93 -16.49
CA LEU A 185 42.56 74.46 -17.80
C LEU A 185 41.71 75.66 -18.25
N ALA A 186 40.39 75.58 -18.08
CA ALA A 186 39.49 76.69 -18.39
C ALA A 186 39.76 77.93 -17.52
N ALA A 187 40.07 77.75 -16.23
CA ALA A 187 40.45 78.84 -15.34
C ALA A 187 41.80 79.48 -15.74
N GLU A 188 42.77 78.65 -16.15
CA GLU A 188 44.07 79.11 -16.62
C GLU A 188 43.96 79.92 -17.93
N LEU A 189 43.15 79.44 -18.88
CA LEU A 189 42.83 80.18 -20.11
C LEU A 189 42.13 81.51 -19.82
N LYS A 190 41.18 81.53 -18.87
CA LYS A 190 40.51 82.76 -18.46
C LYS A 190 41.49 83.78 -17.87
N ASN A 191 42.47 83.33 -17.09
CA ASN A 191 43.54 84.20 -16.57
C ASN A 191 44.43 84.74 -17.70
N LYS A 192 44.83 83.91 -18.67
CA LYS A 192 45.60 84.37 -19.83
C LYS A 192 44.84 85.43 -20.64
N ILE A 193 43.57 85.20 -20.92
CA ILE A 193 42.70 86.18 -21.62
C ILE A 193 42.60 87.49 -20.83
N ALA A 194 42.50 87.44 -19.50
CA ALA A 194 42.46 88.66 -18.68
C ALA A 194 43.77 89.47 -18.77
N ILE A 195 44.92 88.79 -18.76
CA ILE A 195 46.24 89.42 -18.91
C ILE A 195 46.37 90.10 -20.29
N GLU A 196 45.95 89.42 -21.37
CA GLU A 196 45.96 89.99 -22.72
C GLU A 196 45.02 91.19 -22.85
N GLN A 197 43.83 91.15 -22.23
CA GLN A 197 42.90 92.28 -22.25
C GLN A 197 43.46 93.53 -21.55
N ASP A 198 44.24 93.35 -20.48
CA ASP A 198 44.90 94.48 -19.80
C ASP A 198 46.10 95.02 -20.60
N ALA A 199 46.81 94.17 -21.36
CA ALA A 199 47.83 94.61 -22.31
C ALA A 199 47.22 95.46 -23.45
N ILE A 200 46.08 95.05 -24.02
CA ILE A 200 45.36 95.81 -25.05
C ILE A 200 44.88 97.18 -24.53
N LYS A 201 44.48 97.28 -23.25
CA LYS A 201 44.12 98.59 -22.65
C LYS A 201 45.33 99.52 -22.49
N GLN A 202 46.51 98.97 -22.19
CA GLN A 202 47.77 99.72 -22.14
C GLN A 202 48.14 100.25 -23.52
N GLU A 203 48.02 99.42 -24.56
CA GLU A 203 48.30 99.81 -25.94
C GLU A 203 47.41 100.98 -26.42
N LYS A 204 46.11 100.93 -26.13
CA LYS A 204 45.18 102.05 -26.41
C LYS A 204 45.51 103.34 -25.66
N LYS A 205 46.14 103.28 -24.49
CA LYS A 205 46.63 104.48 -23.78
C LYS A 205 47.83 105.09 -24.50
N ASN A 206 48.76 104.27 -24.97
CA ASN A 206 49.94 104.72 -25.69
C ASN A 206 49.57 105.34 -27.04
N GLU A 207 48.59 104.77 -27.74
CA GLU A 207 48.05 105.32 -28.99
C GLU A 207 47.47 106.73 -28.81
N LYS A 208 46.82 106.99 -27.67
CA LYS A 208 46.30 108.33 -27.32
C LYS A 208 47.40 109.36 -27.07
N ILE A 209 48.52 108.94 -26.46
CA ILE A 209 49.70 109.80 -26.23
C ILE A 209 50.38 110.17 -27.56
N LEU A 210 50.46 109.21 -28.49
CA LEU A 210 51.00 109.45 -29.84
C LEU A 210 50.18 110.49 -30.61
N LEU A 211 48.85 110.46 -30.48
CA LEU A 211 47.96 111.46 -31.07
C LEU A 211 48.21 112.88 -30.54
N GLU A 212 48.40 113.04 -29.22
CA GLU A 212 48.74 114.34 -28.61
C GLU A 212 50.12 114.87 -29.04
N LEU A 213 51.10 113.98 -29.28
CA LEU A 213 52.41 114.36 -29.82
C LEU A 213 52.32 114.80 -31.29
N HIS A 214 51.42 114.18 -32.07
CA HIS A 214 51.21 114.53 -33.47
C HIS A 214 50.59 115.92 -33.63
N GLU A 215 49.59 116.28 -32.81
CA GLU A 215 49.00 117.63 -32.78
C GLU A 215 50.03 118.71 -32.42
N LYS A 216 50.96 118.42 -31.50
CA LYS A 216 52.05 119.35 -31.15
C LYS A 216 53.02 119.57 -32.31
N LEU A 217 53.38 118.52 -33.05
CA LEU A 217 54.27 118.62 -34.21
C LEU A 217 53.65 119.47 -35.33
N GLU A 218 52.35 119.34 -35.56
CA GLU A 218 51.62 120.11 -36.57
C GLU A 218 51.53 121.61 -36.19
N SER A 219 51.42 121.92 -34.90
CA SER A 219 51.47 123.30 -34.39
C SER A 219 52.84 123.98 -34.63
N GLU A 220 53.93 123.24 -34.45
CA GLU A 220 55.32 123.68 -34.71
C GLU A 220 55.57 123.93 -36.21
N GLN A 221 55.05 123.06 -37.07
CA GLN A 221 55.16 123.21 -38.53
C GLN A 221 54.42 124.46 -39.04
N ASN A 222 53.29 124.81 -38.43
CA ASN A 222 52.56 126.04 -38.76
C ASN A 222 53.30 127.32 -38.30
N ILE A 223 54.09 127.25 -37.22
CA ILE A 223 54.95 128.36 -36.78
C ILE A 223 56.10 128.57 -37.78
N ARG A 224 56.74 127.50 -38.28
CA ARG A 224 57.79 127.58 -39.31
C ARG A 224 57.30 128.23 -40.61
N LYS A 225 56.08 127.88 -41.07
CA LYS A 225 55.47 128.52 -42.25
C LYS A 225 55.28 130.03 -42.08
N LYS A 226 55.07 130.51 -40.85
CA LYS A 226 54.90 131.93 -40.53
C LYS A 226 56.23 132.70 -40.58
N ILE A 227 57.31 132.10 -40.10
CA ILE A 227 58.67 132.67 -40.14
C ILE A 227 59.20 132.74 -41.59
N GLN A 228 58.86 131.75 -42.42
CA GLN A 228 59.27 131.72 -43.84
C GLN A 228 58.59 132.82 -44.68
N ALA A 229 57.39 133.27 -44.28
CA ALA A 229 56.69 134.38 -44.93
C ALA A 229 57.24 135.76 -44.56
N GLU A 230 57.82 135.93 -43.37
CA GLU A 230 58.46 137.20 -42.94
C GLU A 230 59.82 137.42 -43.62
N TYR A 231 60.57 136.35 -43.93
CA TYR A 231 61.87 136.43 -44.62
C TYR A 231 61.75 136.86 -46.11
N LEU A 232 60.65 136.47 -46.78
CA LEU A 232 60.37 136.85 -48.18
C LEU A 232 59.98 138.34 -48.33
N ALA A 233 59.41 138.96 -47.30
CA ALA A 233 58.99 140.36 -47.32
C ALA A 233 60.14 141.37 -47.09
N ASP A 234 61.24 140.96 -46.44
CA ASP A 234 62.43 141.80 -46.24
C ASP A 234 63.40 141.77 -47.44
N SER A 235 63.36 140.71 -48.26
CA SER A 235 64.16 140.61 -49.49
C SER A 235 63.66 141.55 -50.62
N GLU A 236 62.37 141.89 -50.67
CA GLU A 236 61.82 142.80 -51.68
C GLU A 236 62.14 144.29 -51.39
N ARG A 237 62.35 144.67 -50.12
CA ARG A 237 62.69 146.06 -49.73
C ARG A 237 64.15 146.46 -50.03
N MET A 238 65.05 145.50 -50.13
CA MET A 238 66.48 145.72 -50.43
C MET A 238 66.74 145.82 -51.96
N SER A 239 65.86 145.25 -52.79
CA SER A 239 66.00 145.28 -54.25
C SER A 239 65.55 146.62 -54.88
N ASP A 240 64.64 147.34 -54.22
CA ASP A 240 64.10 148.63 -54.70
C ASP A 240 64.98 149.85 -54.35
N THR A 241 65.98 149.69 -53.47
CA THR A 241 66.94 150.75 -53.11
C THR A 241 68.24 150.73 -53.94
N ILE A 242 68.55 149.61 -54.62
CA ILE A 242 69.74 149.46 -55.47
C ILE A 242 69.48 149.92 -56.92
N LEU A 243 68.23 149.81 -57.42
CA LEU A 243 67.85 150.23 -58.78
C LEU A 243 67.53 151.74 -58.95
N PHE A 244 67.51 152.51 -57.87
CA PHE A 244 67.24 153.97 -57.90
C PHE A 244 68.52 154.84 -57.84
N LEU A 245 69.70 154.25 -57.58
CA LEU A 245 70.97 154.99 -57.46
C LEU A 245 71.94 154.83 -58.65
N GLU A 246 71.72 153.89 -59.58
CA GLU A 246 72.55 153.72 -60.79
C GLU A 246 72.01 154.44 -62.05
N GLY A 247 70.84 155.09 -61.97
CA GLY A 247 70.19 155.77 -63.10
C GLY A 247 70.25 157.30 -63.09
N LYS A 248 70.95 157.93 -62.12
CA LYS A 248 70.83 159.38 -61.89
C LYS A 248 72.13 160.11 -61.56
N ASN A 249 73.26 159.65 -62.10
CA ASN A 249 74.47 160.46 -62.21
C ASN A 249 75.35 160.12 -63.43
N THR A 250 74.72 160.03 -64.59
CA THR A 250 75.37 160.29 -65.89
C THR A 250 75.08 161.73 -66.31
N ASP A 251 75.75 162.69 -65.66
CA ASP A 251 76.07 164.03 -66.17
C ASP A 251 77.11 164.68 -65.22
N LEU A 252 78.29 165.01 -65.77
CA LEU A 252 79.42 165.75 -65.17
C LEU A 252 80.44 165.01 -64.25
N GLU A 253 81.34 164.23 -64.86
CA GLU A 253 82.80 164.38 -64.64
C GLU A 253 83.61 163.73 -65.79
N ASN A 254 83.40 164.26 -67.00
CA ASN A 254 84.43 164.27 -68.04
C ASN A 254 84.42 165.68 -68.64
N THR A 255 85.24 166.58 -68.06
CA THR A 255 86.05 167.64 -68.70
C THR A 255 86.55 168.64 -67.65
N ASN A 256 87.87 168.68 -67.39
CA ASN A 256 88.58 169.93 -67.14
C ASN A 256 89.86 169.95 -67.97
N ALA A 257 89.88 170.90 -68.91
CA ALA A 257 91.00 171.59 -69.53
C ALA A 257 92.20 170.77 -70.09
N GLY A 258 92.55 170.87 -71.36
CA GLY A 258 92.08 171.86 -72.32
C GLY A 258 92.90 171.89 -73.60
N PHE A 259 92.29 172.57 -74.56
CA PHE A 259 92.91 173.07 -75.77
C PHE A 259 94.10 173.98 -75.48
N LEU A 260 95.29 173.51 -75.85
CA LEU A 260 96.30 174.18 -76.67
C LEU A 260 97.01 173.01 -77.39
N GLN A 261 96.96 172.84 -78.70
CA GLN A 261 97.10 173.87 -79.71
C GLN A 261 96.60 173.34 -81.06
N LYS A 262 95.40 173.79 -81.46
CA LYS A 262 95.09 174.02 -82.87
C LYS A 262 95.64 175.41 -83.20
N SER A 263 96.93 175.46 -83.53
CA SER A 263 97.60 176.62 -84.14
C SER A 263 98.57 176.07 -85.17
N ASN A 264 98.07 176.07 -86.41
CA ASN A 264 98.81 176.15 -87.68
C ASN A 264 98.97 174.84 -88.48
N GLU A 265 97.83 174.18 -88.72
CA GLU A 265 97.41 173.98 -90.11
C GLU A 265 97.19 175.37 -90.75
N LEU A 266 97.74 175.59 -91.95
CA LEU A 266 97.49 176.73 -92.85
C LEU A 266 98.04 178.10 -92.37
N GLN A 267 99.20 178.62 -92.76
CA GLN A 267 100.06 178.39 -93.93
C GLN A 267 99.28 177.98 -95.20
N GLU A 268 98.12 178.62 -95.39
CA GLU A 268 97.43 178.68 -96.67
C GLU A 268 97.75 180.04 -97.29
N LYS A 269 98.10 180.00 -98.57
CA LYS A 269 98.83 181.01 -99.33
C LYS A 269 100.27 181.12 -98.83
N ILE A 270 101.22 180.56 -99.54
CA ILE A 270 101.34 180.77 -100.98
C ILE A 270 101.59 179.41 -101.64
N GLN A 271 100.52 178.78 -102.09
CA GLN A 271 100.57 178.32 -103.46
C GLN A 271 100.65 179.60 -104.29
N GLU A 272 101.80 179.82 -104.90
CA GLU A 272 101.92 179.75 -106.35
C GLU A 272 103.09 180.62 -106.79
N LEU A 273 104.06 179.91 -107.38
CA LEU A 273 104.92 180.39 -108.46
C LEU A 273 106.07 181.32 -108.03
N TYR A 274 107.28 181.25 -108.57
CA TYR A 274 107.69 180.74 -109.88
C TYR A 274 109.21 180.54 -109.90
N LEU A 275 109.63 179.50 -110.63
CA LEU A 275 110.80 179.42 -111.52
C LEU A 275 112.23 179.66 -110.97
N LYS A 276 113.04 178.60 -111.09
CA LYS A 276 114.21 178.50 -112.00
C LYS A 276 115.28 179.59 -111.92
N ASP A 277 116.49 179.08 -111.67
CA ASP A 277 117.80 179.65 -111.97
C ASP A 277 118.18 180.86 -111.10
N THR A 278 119.34 180.87 -110.46
CA THR A 278 120.62 180.33 -110.91
C THR A 278 121.49 180.23 -109.65
N LYS A 279 122.03 179.06 -109.32
CA LYS A 279 123.31 178.51 -109.84
C LYS A 279 124.50 179.00 -109.00
N ASN A 280 125.23 178.04 -108.41
CA ASN A 280 126.46 178.20 -107.61
C ASN A 280 126.19 178.79 -106.19
N GLN A 281 126.29 178.11 -105.04
CA GLN A 281 127.34 177.23 -104.49
C GLN A 281 126.74 176.57 -103.21
N GLU A 282 126.32 175.31 -103.05
CA GLU A 282 126.68 173.97 -103.55
C GLU A 282 127.85 173.22 -102.88
N LEU A 283 128.34 173.60 -101.69
CA LEU A 283 129.32 172.74 -100.98
C LEU A 283 129.12 172.54 -99.46
N LEU A 284 128.01 173.01 -98.87
CA LEU A 284 127.76 172.88 -97.41
C LEU A 284 126.51 172.05 -97.03
N SER A 285 125.68 171.64 -97.98
CA SER A 285 124.39 170.95 -97.78
C SER A 285 124.50 169.44 -97.55
N ASP A 286 125.60 168.81 -97.97
CA ASP A 286 125.68 167.34 -97.99
C ASP A 286 125.98 166.72 -96.62
N LEU A 287 126.53 167.48 -95.66
CA LEU A 287 126.80 166.97 -94.31
C LEU A 287 125.62 167.09 -93.32
N LYS A 288 124.62 167.96 -93.56
CA LYS A 288 123.44 168.10 -92.68
C LYS A 288 122.35 167.04 -92.93
N ARG A 289 122.32 166.44 -94.12
CA ARG A 289 121.27 165.50 -94.53
C ARG A 289 121.40 164.10 -93.90
N SER A 290 122.61 163.70 -93.50
CA SER A 290 122.83 162.38 -92.88
C SER A 290 122.44 162.33 -91.39
N ASN A 291 122.38 163.48 -90.69
CA ASN A 291 122.13 163.48 -89.24
C ASN A 291 120.64 163.53 -88.86
N SER A 292 119.73 164.00 -89.73
CA SER A 292 118.28 163.99 -89.42
C SER A 292 117.64 162.62 -89.61
N ALA A 293 118.11 161.84 -90.59
CA ALA A 293 117.52 160.54 -90.91
C ALA A 293 117.73 159.49 -89.79
N LEU A 294 118.79 159.62 -88.98
CA LEU A 294 119.01 158.74 -87.83
C LEU A 294 118.17 159.14 -86.60
N GLN A 295 117.81 160.42 -86.46
CA GLN A 295 116.96 160.88 -85.35
C GLN A 295 115.48 160.45 -85.53
N ASP A 296 114.97 160.51 -86.76
CA ASP A 296 113.61 160.05 -87.10
C ASP A 296 113.38 158.56 -86.80
N ILE A 297 114.43 157.73 -86.85
CA ILE A 297 114.33 156.29 -86.54
C ILE A 297 114.31 156.04 -85.01
N ILE A 298 115.09 156.81 -84.24
CA ILE A 298 115.12 156.68 -82.77
C ILE A 298 113.77 157.05 -82.16
N ASP A 299 113.19 158.18 -82.60
CA ASP A 299 111.92 158.66 -82.04
C ASP A 299 110.76 157.69 -82.33
N LYS A 300 110.78 157.00 -83.48
CA LYS A 300 109.79 155.97 -83.83
C LYS A 300 109.84 154.74 -82.91
N ASN A 301 111.04 154.27 -82.56
CA ASN A 301 111.20 153.11 -81.66
C ASN A 301 110.83 153.45 -80.20
N GLN A 302 110.95 154.72 -79.79
CA GLN A 302 110.54 155.15 -78.44
C GLN A 302 109.01 155.07 -78.26
N VAL A 303 108.24 155.41 -79.31
CA VAL A 303 106.76 155.33 -79.30
C VAL A 303 106.28 153.88 -79.15
N GLU A 304 106.81 152.95 -79.95
CA GLU A 304 106.44 151.52 -79.87
C GLU A 304 106.73 150.91 -78.49
N LEU A 305 107.80 151.34 -77.80
CA LEU A 305 108.12 150.83 -76.45
C LEU A 305 107.05 151.25 -75.43
N THR A 306 106.63 152.51 -75.45
CA THR A 306 105.60 153.02 -74.52
C THR A 306 104.23 152.39 -74.73
N GLU A 307 103.85 152.08 -75.98
CA GLU A 307 102.61 151.33 -76.29
C GLU A 307 102.63 149.92 -75.68
N LYS A 308 103.78 149.23 -75.74
CA LYS A 308 103.91 147.89 -75.16
C LYS A 308 103.90 147.90 -73.63
N GLU A 309 104.49 148.91 -72.99
CA GLU A 309 104.45 149.06 -71.53
C GLU A 309 103.02 149.31 -71.01
N GLN A 310 102.23 150.11 -71.72
CA GLN A 310 100.83 150.34 -71.37
C GLN A 310 99.98 149.06 -71.50
N ASN A 311 100.20 148.26 -72.55
CA ASN A 311 99.55 146.96 -72.71
C ASN A 311 99.93 145.94 -71.63
N ILE A 312 101.16 145.98 -71.11
CA ILE A 312 101.57 145.11 -69.99
C ILE A 312 100.84 145.52 -68.71
N SER A 313 100.64 146.81 -68.46
CA SER A 313 99.91 147.28 -67.27
C SER A 313 98.43 146.86 -67.28
N THR A 314 97.75 146.93 -68.43
CA THR A 314 96.34 146.50 -68.55
C THR A 314 96.19 144.98 -68.41
N LEU A 315 97.17 144.20 -68.85
CA LEU A 315 97.18 142.75 -68.64
C LEU A 315 97.36 142.39 -67.16
N ASN A 316 98.25 143.07 -66.45
CA ASN A 316 98.50 142.78 -65.03
C ASN A 316 97.27 143.04 -64.17
N THR A 317 96.52 144.13 -64.40
CA THR A 317 95.27 144.37 -63.68
C THR A 317 94.25 143.25 -63.90
N ARG A 318 94.12 142.77 -65.15
CA ARG A 318 93.24 141.63 -65.51
C ARG A 318 93.65 140.32 -64.79
N VAL A 319 94.94 140.09 -64.60
CA VAL A 319 95.44 138.91 -63.86
C VAL A 319 95.07 138.98 -62.38
N THR A 320 95.17 140.16 -61.75
CA THR A 320 94.72 140.36 -60.36
C THR A 320 93.23 140.08 -60.17
N ASP A 321 92.36 140.53 -61.09
CA ASP A 321 90.92 140.26 -61.01
C ASP A 321 90.61 138.75 -61.12
N LEU A 322 91.36 138.02 -61.96
CA LEU A 322 91.20 136.57 -62.09
C LEU A 322 91.67 135.79 -60.85
N LEU A 323 92.67 136.28 -60.11
CA LEU A 323 93.09 135.66 -58.85
C LEU A 323 92.03 135.80 -57.76
N LEU A 324 91.34 136.95 -57.70
CA LEU A 324 90.25 137.16 -56.74
C LEU A 324 89.06 136.21 -57.00
N ILE A 325 88.71 136.00 -58.27
CA ILE A 325 87.67 135.02 -58.65
C ILE A 325 88.11 133.59 -58.33
N HIS A 326 89.40 133.27 -58.51
CA HIS A 326 89.93 131.95 -58.15
C HIS A 326 89.77 131.65 -56.66
N ASP A 327 90.11 132.61 -55.79
CA ASP A 327 90.01 132.45 -54.33
C ASP A 327 88.57 132.23 -53.86
N GLU A 328 87.57 132.88 -54.49
CA GLU A 328 86.14 132.66 -54.18
C GLU A 328 85.66 131.24 -54.55
N TYR A 329 86.10 130.72 -55.69
CA TYR A 329 85.79 129.34 -56.10
C TYR A 329 86.49 128.32 -55.22
N GLU A 330 87.73 128.56 -54.82
CA GLU A 330 88.50 127.67 -53.94
C GLU A 330 87.84 127.58 -52.54
N HIS A 331 87.36 128.70 -52.00
CA HIS A 331 86.58 128.71 -50.76
C HIS A 331 85.27 127.91 -50.88
N SER A 332 84.54 128.08 -51.98
CA SER A 332 83.29 127.34 -52.24
C SER A 332 83.53 125.82 -52.36
N ILE A 333 84.63 125.41 -52.99
CA ILE A 333 85.04 124.01 -53.10
C ILE A 333 85.33 123.43 -51.71
N SER A 334 86.03 124.17 -50.84
CA SER A 334 86.32 123.72 -49.47
C SER A 334 85.03 123.49 -48.67
N LEU A 335 84.07 124.40 -48.76
CA LEU A 335 82.81 124.31 -48.01
C LEU A 335 81.94 123.12 -48.47
N LEU A 336 81.93 122.84 -49.77
CA LEU A 336 81.30 121.63 -50.32
C LEU A 336 82.00 120.35 -49.88
N HIS A 337 83.34 120.37 -49.77
CA HIS A 337 84.10 119.22 -49.30
C HIS A 337 83.74 118.85 -47.85
N ASP A 338 83.72 119.83 -46.96
CA ASP A 338 83.33 119.64 -45.55
C ASP A 338 81.90 119.08 -45.43
N THR A 339 80.99 119.58 -46.27
CA THR A 339 79.59 119.11 -46.31
C THR A 339 79.48 117.66 -46.78
N ILE A 340 80.29 117.25 -47.77
CA ILE A 340 80.32 115.87 -48.26
C ILE A 340 80.86 114.92 -47.19
N GLU A 341 81.92 115.31 -46.49
CA GLU A 341 82.53 114.51 -45.44
C GLU A 341 81.55 114.27 -44.27
N GLN A 342 80.80 115.31 -43.88
CA GLN A 342 79.77 115.19 -42.84
C GLN A 342 78.63 114.26 -43.26
N ASN A 343 78.21 114.29 -44.54
CA ASN A 343 77.20 113.37 -45.05
C ASN A 343 77.71 111.92 -45.11
N GLN A 344 78.98 111.70 -45.44
CA GLN A 344 79.59 110.36 -45.42
C GLN A 344 79.62 109.78 -44.00
N ALA A 345 79.93 110.59 -43.00
CA ALA A 345 79.89 110.15 -41.60
C ALA A 345 78.46 109.73 -41.18
N ASN A 346 77.44 110.51 -41.52
CA ASN A 346 76.04 110.18 -41.21
C ASN A 346 75.56 108.89 -41.90
N ILE A 347 75.95 108.67 -43.16
CA ILE A 347 75.62 107.43 -43.88
C ILE A 347 76.25 106.23 -43.19
N SER A 348 77.52 106.33 -42.79
CA SER A 348 78.21 105.24 -42.08
C SER A 348 77.53 104.88 -40.75
N GLU A 349 77.00 105.86 -40.02
CA GLU A 349 76.25 105.61 -38.78
C GLU A 349 74.91 104.91 -39.06
N GLN A 350 74.19 105.34 -40.11
CA GLN A 350 72.95 104.68 -40.51
C GLN A 350 73.16 103.24 -40.98
N ASP A 351 74.23 102.97 -41.72
CA ASP A 351 74.58 101.61 -42.14
C ASP A 351 74.86 100.71 -40.93
N GLN A 352 75.54 101.22 -39.90
CA GLN A 352 75.77 100.46 -38.66
C GLN A 352 74.45 100.10 -37.97
N ILE A 353 73.52 101.05 -37.83
CA ILE A 353 72.18 100.80 -37.26
C ILE A 353 71.42 99.73 -38.07
N ILE A 354 71.49 99.79 -39.40
CA ILE A 354 70.86 98.79 -40.27
C ILE A 354 71.47 97.40 -40.05
N THR A 355 72.79 97.30 -39.89
CA THR A 355 73.45 96.02 -39.61
C THR A 355 73.02 95.43 -38.25
N ASP A 356 72.88 96.27 -37.22
CA ASP A 356 72.46 95.83 -35.89
C ASP A 356 71.00 95.36 -35.88
N LEU A 357 70.10 96.07 -36.57
CA LEU A 357 68.71 95.65 -36.74
C LEU A 357 68.57 94.33 -37.50
N ASN A 358 69.38 94.13 -38.56
CA ASN A 358 69.39 92.87 -39.30
C ASN A 358 69.90 91.70 -38.45
N ALA A 359 70.90 91.91 -37.59
CA ALA A 359 71.35 90.90 -36.65
C ALA A 359 70.24 90.54 -35.63
N GLY A 360 69.52 91.53 -35.11
CA GLY A 360 68.38 91.31 -34.22
C GLY A 360 67.23 90.53 -34.87
N LEU A 361 66.87 90.87 -36.12
CA LEU A 361 65.85 90.15 -36.88
C LEU A 361 66.24 88.70 -37.15
N ASN A 362 67.51 88.43 -37.48
CA ASN A 362 67.99 87.07 -37.70
C ASN A 362 67.96 86.24 -36.42
N SER A 363 68.35 86.81 -35.28
CA SER A 363 68.25 86.12 -33.98
C SER A 363 66.81 85.76 -33.62
N LEU A 364 65.86 86.69 -33.83
CA LEU A 364 64.45 86.42 -33.55
C LEU A 364 63.87 85.35 -34.49
N ARG A 365 64.31 85.37 -35.76
CA ARG A 365 63.91 84.35 -36.75
C ARG A 365 64.40 82.96 -36.35
N GLU A 366 65.65 82.84 -35.90
CA GLU A 366 66.20 81.57 -35.42
C GLU A 366 65.45 81.05 -34.18
N GLU A 367 65.08 81.94 -33.26
CA GLU A 367 64.29 81.58 -32.07
C GLU A 367 62.90 81.05 -32.46
N MET A 368 62.21 81.73 -33.38
CA MET A 368 60.92 81.27 -33.91
C MET A 368 61.03 79.92 -34.65
N GLU A 369 62.07 79.72 -35.47
CA GLU A 369 62.28 78.45 -36.18
C GLU A 369 62.55 77.29 -35.21
N SER A 370 63.31 77.55 -34.13
CA SER A 370 63.53 76.59 -33.05
C SER A 370 62.22 76.24 -32.32
N GLU A 371 61.41 77.23 -31.96
CA GLU A 371 60.13 77.00 -31.28
C GLU A 371 59.14 76.22 -32.15
N ILE A 372 59.06 76.55 -33.45
CA ILE A 372 58.25 75.81 -34.42
C ILE A 372 58.70 74.35 -34.48
N SER A 373 60.00 74.09 -34.51
CA SER A 373 60.52 72.71 -34.51
C SER A 373 60.12 71.93 -33.27
N VAL A 374 60.20 72.54 -32.08
CA VAL A 374 59.80 71.91 -30.82
C VAL A 374 58.29 71.60 -30.81
N LEU A 375 57.46 72.52 -31.30
CA LEU A 375 56.01 72.33 -31.39
C LEU A 375 55.61 71.25 -32.39
N MET A 376 56.35 71.12 -33.51
CA MET A 376 56.13 70.02 -34.47
C MET A 376 56.43 68.66 -33.83
N ASP A 377 57.56 68.53 -33.13
CA ASP A 377 57.93 67.29 -32.43
C ASP A 377 56.91 66.90 -31.35
N ASP A 378 56.42 67.87 -30.57
CA ASP A 378 55.42 67.61 -29.52
C ASP A 378 54.06 67.19 -30.12
N ASN A 379 53.66 67.81 -31.24
CA ASN A 379 52.46 67.40 -31.98
C ASN A 379 52.58 66.00 -32.56
N GLU A 380 53.75 65.64 -33.10
CA GLU A 380 53.97 64.29 -33.64
C GLU A 380 53.91 63.23 -32.53
N LYS A 381 54.52 63.49 -31.38
CA LYS A 381 54.42 62.62 -30.20
C LYS A 381 52.98 62.46 -29.71
N LYS A 382 52.21 63.56 -29.64
CA LYS A 382 50.79 63.54 -29.27
C LYS A 382 49.94 62.76 -30.28
N ASN A 383 50.20 62.91 -31.58
CA ASN A 383 49.50 62.16 -32.62
C ASN A 383 49.79 60.66 -32.52
N LEU A 384 51.04 60.26 -32.28
CA LEU A 384 51.40 58.85 -32.08
C LEU A 384 50.72 58.27 -30.82
N ALA A 385 50.68 59.03 -29.73
CA ALA A 385 49.98 58.63 -28.51
C ALA A 385 48.46 58.49 -28.76
N LEU A 386 47.84 59.41 -29.51
CA LEU A 386 46.44 59.35 -29.87
C LEU A 386 46.14 58.08 -30.69
N ILE A 387 46.91 57.80 -31.74
CA ILE A 387 46.76 56.59 -32.57
C ILE A 387 46.87 55.31 -31.71
N SER A 388 47.81 55.28 -30.76
CA SER A 388 47.95 54.13 -29.84
C SER A 388 46.71 53.96 -28.96
N SER A 389 46.15 55.07 -28.46
CA SER A 389 44.95 55.04 -27.62
C SER A 389 43.71 54.63 -28.41
N GLU A 390 43.55 55.10 -29.65
CA GLU A 390 42.45 54.73 -30.55
C GLU A 390 42.49 53.23 -30.88
N LYS A 391 43.68 52.66 -31.10
CA LYS A 391 43.85 51.21 -31.26
C LYS A 391 43.41 50.44 -30.02
N SER A 392 43.81 50.86 -28.83
CA SER A 392 43.37 50.23 -27.57
C SER A 392 41.85 50.31 -27.39
N VAL A 393 41.23 51.45 -27.70
CA VAL A 393 39.77 51.60 -27.66
C VAL A 393 39.09 50.67 -28.67
N SER A 394 39.62 50.56 -29.89
CA SER A 394 39.07 49.66 -30.91
C SER A 394 39.15 48.19 -30.48
N PHE A 395 40.24 47.79 -29.82
CA PHE A 395 40.44 46.44 -29.29
C PHE A 395 39.44 46.14 -28.16
N LEU A 396 39.35 47.02 -27.15
CA LEU A 396 38.40 46.85 -26.04
C LEU A 396 36.96 46.81 -26.52
N LYS A 397 36.61 47.58 -27.56
CA LYS A 397 35.27 47.55 -28.16
C LYS A 397 34.96 46.21 -28.85
N SER A 398 35.97 45.61 -29.50
CA SER A 398 35.83 44.26 -30.08
C SER A 398 35.67 43.21 -28.99
N GLU A 399 36.48 43.28 -27.93
CA GLU A 399 36.47 42.33 -26.80
C GLU A 399 35.15 42.39 -26.01
N LEU A 400 34.64 43.60 -25.78
CA LEU A 400 33.30 43.81 -25.20
C LEU A 400 32.20 43.19 -26.08
N GLY A 401 32.35 43.27 -27.41
CA GLY A 401 31.45 42.66 -28.37
C GLY A 401 31.44 41.13 -28.28
N SER A 402 32.61 40.49 -28.19
CA SER A 402 32.72 39.04 -28.04
C SER A 402 32.17 38.54 -26.71
N VAL A 403 32.50 39.22 -25.60
CA VAL A 403 32.01 38.85 -24.26
C VAL A 403 30.48 38.95 -24.20
N LYS A 404 29.89 40.00 -24.79
CA LYS A 404 28.44 40.15 -24.85
C LYS A 404 27.77 39.02 -25.63
N LEU A 405 28.34 38.62 -26.77
CA LEU A 405 27.87 37.48 -27.57
C LEU A 405 27.89 36.18 -26.78
N GLU A 406 28.99 35.90 -26.07
CA GLU A 406 29.12 34.69 -25.24
C GLU A 406 28.07 34.64 -24.12
N TYR A 407 27.79 35.78 -23.48
CA TYR A 407 26.73 35.86 -22.47
C TYR A 407 25.33 35.69 -23.05
N ASP A 408 25.04 36.31 -24.20
CA ASP A 408 23.73 36.15 -24.86
C ASP A 408 23.51 34.68 -25.28
N GLU A 409 24.55 33.98 -25.77
CA GLU A 409 24.51 32.54 -26.05
C GLU A 409 24.30 31.70 -24.77
N ARG A 410 24.96 32.07 -23.66
CA ARG A 410 24.81 31.37 -22.38
C ARG A 410 23.40 31.54 -21.81
N ILE A 411 22.83 32.73 -21.87
CA ILE A 411 21.45 33.02 -21.46
C ILE A 411 20.47 32.17 -22.28
N LEU A 412 20.61 32.17 -23.62
CA LEU A 412 19.76 31.34 -24.49
C LEU A 412 19.87 29.84 -24.16
N SER A 413 21.06 29.36 -23.79
CA SER A 413 21.25 27.96 -23.39
C SER A 413 20.53 27.62 -22.09
N LEU A 414 20.57 28.51 -21.09
CA LEU A 414 19.90 28.32 -19.79
C LEU A 414 18.38 28.47 -19.92
N GLU A 415 17.91 29.41 -20.75
CA GLU A 415 16.48 29.54 -21.03
C GLU A 415 15.92 28.29 -21.70
N LYS A 416 16.70 27.68 -22.61
CA LYS A 416 16.33 26.42 -23.24
C LYS A 416 16.27 25.27 -22.24
N THR A 417 17.26 25.13 -21.34
CA THR A 417 17.24 24.06 -20.33
C THR A 417 16.10 24.23 -19.33
N ILE A 418 15.82 25.46 -18.89
CA ILE A 418 14.66 25.76 -18.04
C ILE A 418 13.36 25.40 -18.75
N HIS A 419 13.23 25.73 -20.04
CA HIS A 419 12.06 25.38 -20.83
C HIS A 419 11.89 23.86 -20.95
N ASP A 420 12.95 23.14 -21.30
CA ASP A 420 12.94 21.68 -21.43
C ASP A 420 12.53 21.01 -20.11
N LEU A 421 13.11 21.44 -18.97
CA LEU A 421 12.74 20.94 -17.65
C LEU A 421 11.28 21.24 -17.28
N GLN A 422 10.77 22.43 -17.60
CA GLN A 422 9.35 22.77 -17.37
C GLN A 422 8.40 21.92 -18.22
N THR A 423 8.78 21.60 -19.47
CA THR A 423 7.96 20.72 -20.32
C THR A 423 7.95 19.29 -19.78
N GLN A 424 9.10 18.79 -19.29
CA GLN A 424 9.22 17.49 -18.67
C GLN A 424 8.42 17.40 -17.36
N GLU A 425 8.48 18.43 -16.51
CA GLU A 425 7.66 18.50 -15.29
C GLU A 425 6.17 18.43 -15.61
N LYS A 426 5.70 19.19 -16.61
CA LYS A 426 4.30 19.16 -17.06
C LYS A 426 3.90 17.78 -17.59
N PHE A 427 4.77 17.12 -18.34
CA PHE A 427 4.52 15.77 -18.85
C PHE A 427 4.37 14.75 -17.70
N LEU A 428 5.31 14.75 -16.75
CA LEU A 428 5.27 13.85 -15.59
C LEU A 428 4.05 14.10 -14.70
N ARG A 429 3.68 15.36 -14.45
CA ARG A 429 2.43 15.70 -13.73
C ARG A 429 1.20 15.13 -14.43
N LYS A 430 1.11 15.30 -15.75
CA LYS A 430 -0.01 14.79 -16.53
C LYS A 430 -0.08 13.26 -16.49
N GLN A 431 1.07 12.59 -16.60
CA GLN A 431 1.15 11.13 -16.50
C GLN A 431 0.70 10.63 -15.12
N ALA A 432 1.15 11.29 -14.04
CA ALA A 432 0.71 10.96 -12.68
C ALA A 432 -0.81 11.15 -12.50
N GLU A 433 -1.37 12.26 -13.00
CA GLU A 433 -2.81 12.52 -12.97
C GLU A 433 -3.63 11.48 -13.77
N GLU A 434 -3.13 11.03 -14.92
CA GLU A 434 -3.77 9.98 -15.72
C GLU A 434 -3.74 8.63 -15.00
N HIS A 435 -2.60 8.23 -14.41
CA HIS A 435 -2.50 7.00 -13.62
C HIS A 435 -3.41 7.03 -12.39
N ASP A 436 -3.44 8.14 -11.64
CA ASP A 436 -4.33 8.31 -10.50
C ASP A 436 -5.80 8.21 -10.92
N LYS A 437 -6.20 8.84 -12.04
CA LYS A 437 -7.57 8.72 -12.57
C LYS A 437 -7.93 7.29 -12.94
N VAL A 438 -7.06 6.58 -13.66
CA VAL A 438 -7.31 5.19 -14.09
C VAL A 438 -7.45 4.27 -12.88
N LEU A 439 -6.55 4.39 -11.91
CA LEU A 439 -6.57 3.55 -10.71
C LEU A 439 -7.76 3.90 -9.80
N THR A 440 -8.08 5.19 -9.65
CA THR A 440 -9.27 5.64 -8.91
C THR A 440 -10.55 5.11 -9.54
N ASN A 441 -10.71 5.21 -10.86
CA ASN A 441 -11.86 4.66 -11.57
C ASN A 441 -11.97 3.13 -11.40
N LYS A 442 -10.83 2.42 -11.38
CA LYS A 442 -10.82 0.98 -11.14
C LYS A 442 -11.20 0.64 -9.70
N ILE A 443 -10.77 1.43 -8.72
CA ILE A 443 -11.19 1.28 -7.32
C ILE A 443 -12.67 1.59 -7.15
N THR A 444 -13.22 2.62 -7.82
CA THR A 444 -14.65 2.91 -7.74
C THR A 444 -15.48 1.81 -8.36
N LEU A 445 -15.05 1.23 -9.49
CA LEU A 445 -15.69 0.07 -10.11
C LEU A 445 -15.67 -1.14 -9.17
N LEU A 446 -14.48 -1.52 -8.66
CA LEU A 446 -14.35 -2.62 -7.70
C LEU A 446 -15.13 -2.38 -6.40
N SER A 447 -15.26 -1.13 -5.96
CA SER A 447 -16.05 -0.79 -4.77
C SER A 447 -17.55 -0.94 -5.05
N SER A 448 -18.01 -0.61 -6.25
CA SER A 448 -19.39 -0.91 -6.69
C SER A 448 -19.62 -2.41 -6.73
N ASP A 449 -18.75 -3.17 -7.41
CA ASP A 449 -18.86 -4.63 -7.53
C ASP A 449 -18.82 -5.33 -6.15
N LEU A 450 -18.02 -4.82 -5.20
CA LEU A 450 -17.99 -5.29 -3.82
C LEU A 450 -19.29 -4.99 -3.08
N GLU A 451 -19.88 -3.80 -3.26
CA GLU A 451 -21.13 -3.42 -2.61
C GLU A 451 -22.31 -4.22 -3.19
N ASP A 452 -22.33 -4.44 -4.51
CA ASP A 452 -23.30 -5.29 -5.20
C ASP A 452 -23.17 -6.74 -4.74
N SER A 453 -21.95 -7.31 -4.76
CA SER A 453 -21.69 -8.66 -4.26
C SER A 453 -22.04 -8.83 -2.78
N ARG A 454 -21.80 -7.80 -1.97
CA ARG A 454 -22.15 -7.78 -0.54
C ARG A 454 -23.66 -7.72 -0.36
N SER A 455 -24.36 -6.89 -1.13
CA SER A 455 -25.81 -6.78 -1.11
C SER A 455 -26.47 -8.08 -1.56
N GLU A 456 -25.96 -8.71 -2.63
CA GLU A 456 -26.37 -10.03 -3.06
C GLU A 456 -26.13 -11.09 -1.99
N LEU A 457 -24.96 -11.07 -1.33
CA LEU A 457 -24.65 -12.01 -0.26
C LEU A 457 -25.62 -11.83 0.93
N ILE A 458 -25.92 -10.59 1.31
CA ILE A 458 -26.89 -10.28 2.37
C ILE A 458 -28.27 -10.79 1.99
N ASN A 459 -28.75 -10.49 0.79
CA ASN A 459 -30.05 -10.97 0.29
C ASN A 459 -30.10 -12.50 0.26
N PHE A 460 -29.06 -13.17 -0.25
CA PHE A 460 -29.00 -14.63 -0.27
C PHE A 460 -28.97 -15.21 1.15
N THR A 461 -28.23 -14.59 2.06
CA THR A 461 -28.16 -15.05 3.46
C THR A 461 -29.52 -14.89 4.13
N GLN A 462 -30.22 -13.76 3.92
CA GLN A 462 -31.57 -13.55 4.43
C GLN A 462 -32.57 -14.56 3.84
N GLN A 463 -32.56 -14.76 2.52
CA GLN A 463 -33.40 -15.78 1.87
C GLN A 463 -33.11 -17.19 2.38
N LYS A 464 -31.82 -17.50 2.63
CA LYS A 464 -31.40 -18.77 3.24
C LYS A 464 -31.93 -18.89 4.66
N ASP A 465 -31.78 -17.87 5.50
CA ASP A 465 -32.26 -17.87 6.88
C ASP A 465 -33.80 -17.96 6.96
N GLU A 466 -34.52 -17.27 6.07
CA GLU A 466 -35.98 -17.34 5.95
C GLU A 466 -36.44 -18.74 5.56
N ARG A 467 -35.89 -19.30 4.47
CA ARG A 467 -36.21 -20.66 4.02
C ARG A 467 -35.79 -21.72 5.04
N GLU A 468 -34.62 -21.56 5.67
CA GLU A 468 -34.16 -22.47 6.71
C GLU A 468 -35.08 -22.41 7.93
N GLN A 469 -35.59 -21.23 8.32
CA GLN A 469 -36.62 -21.14 9.34
C GLN A 469 -37.93 -21.81 8.92
N GLU A 470 -38.37 -21.65 7.68
CA GLU A 470 -39.54 -22.35 7.14
C GLU A 470 -39.35 -23.87 7.19
N PHE A 471 -38.20 -24.38 6.74
CA PHE A 471 -37.87 -25.81 6.80
C PHE A 471 -37.77 -26.30 8.24
N ARG A 472 -37.15 -25.55 9.15
CA ARG A 472 -37.10 -25.91 10.58
C ARG A 472 -38.49 -25.94 11.21
N LYS A 473 -39.39 -25.02 10.85
CA LYS A 473 -40.79 -25.03 11.30
C LYS A 473 -41.56 -26.22 10.71
N GLU A 474 -41.37 -26.52 9.42
CA GLU A 474 -41.98 -27.69 8.77
C GLU A 474 -41.48 -28.99 9.40
N ILE A 475 -40.18 -29.13 9.63
CA ILE A 475 -39.59 -30.28 10.33
C ILE A 475 -40.14 -30.38 11.75
N ALA A 476 -40.23 -29.29 12.50
CA ALA A 476 -40.82 -29.29 13.83
C ALA A 476 -42.29 -29.73 13.80
N HIS A 477 -43.06 -29.25 12.83
CA HIS A 477 -44.45 -29.65 12.64
C HIS A 477 -44.58 -31.13 12.27
N LEU A 478 -43.75 -31.63 11.37
CA LEU A 478 -43.73 -33.06 10.99
C LEU A 478 -43.30 -33.95 12.16
N HIS A 479 -42.35 -33.51 12.99
CA HIS A 479 -42.01 -34.20 14.23
C HIS A 479 -43.17 -34.20 15.23
N GLU A 480 -43.89 -33.10 15.38
CA GLU A 480 -45.08 -33.01 16.23
C GLU A 480 -46.21 -33.90 15.71
N GLU A 481 -46.44 -33.95 14.40
CA GLU A 481 -47.37 -34.90 13.77
C GLU A 481 -46.95 -36.36 13.98
N LEU A 482 -45.65 -36.67 13.88
CA LEU A 482 -45.12 -38.00 14.17
C LEU A 482 -45.33 -38.39 15.63
N ILE A 483 -45.08 -37.47 16.57
CA ILE A 483 -45.32 -37.68 18.01
C ILE A 483 -46.81 -37.89 18.26
N ASN A 484 -47.67 -37.01 17.73
CA ASN A 484 -49.12 -37.13 17.88
C ASN A 484 -49.64 -38.46 17.30
N ARG A 485 -49.16 -38.87 16.12
CA ARG A 485 -49.50 -40.19 15.58
C ARG A 485 -48.96 -41.32 16.45
N ALA A 486 -47.73 -41.23 16.94
CA ALA A 486 -47.17 -42.24 17.84
C ALA A 486 -48.00 -42.38 19.14
N ASP A 487 -48.46 -41.26 19.69
CA ASP A 487 -49.33 -41.22 20.87
C ASP A 487 -50.73 -41.76 20.56
N GLU A 488 -51.32 -41.42 19.41
CA GLU A 488 -52.58 -42.01 18.94
C GLU A 488 -52.46 -43.53 18.79
N TRP A 489 -51.35 -44.02 18.21
CA TRP A 489 -51.07 -45.44 18.07
C TRP A 489 -50.91 -46.12 19.43
N LYS A 490 -50.20 -45.47 20.36
CA LYS A 490 -50.01 -45.96 21.72
C LYS A 490 -51.34 -46.03 22.46
N GLU A 491 -52.19 -45.01 22.38
CA GLU A 491 -53.50 -44.97 23.01
C GLU A 491 -54.44 -46.04 22.43
N ARG A 492 -54.43 -46.23 21.10
CA ARG A 492 -55.15 -47.34 20.44
C ARG A 492 -54.66 -48.70 20.93
N LEU A 493 -53.35 -48.89 21.06
CA LEU A 493 -52.77 -50.14 21.56
C LEU A 493 -53.15 -50.39 23.03
N GLU A 494 -53.06 -49.37 23.88
CA GLU A 494 -53.45 -49.44 25.29
C GLU A 494 -54.96 -49.70 25.47
N SER A 495 -55.80 -49.09 24.63
CA SER A 495 -57.25 -49.35 24.59
C SER A 495 -57.54 -50.80 24.23
N LYS A 496 -56.89 -51.32 23.17
CA LYS A 496 -57.04 -52.74 22.78
C LYS A 496 -56.47 -53.70 23.83
N SER A 497 -55.37 -53.34 24.48
CA SER A 497 -54.83 -54.10 25.61
C SER A 497 -55.78 -54.13 26.80
N ARG A 498 -56.47 -53.02 27.10
CA ARG A 498 -57.51 -52.97 28.14
C ARG A 498 -58.70 -53.86 27.80
N GLU A 499 -59.20 -53.81 26.56
CA GLU A 499 -60.25 -54.72 26.09
C GLU A 499 -59.85 -56.20 26.22
N LEU A 500 -58.58 -56.54 25.92
CA LEU A 500 -58.07 -57.90 26.08
C LEU A 500 -58.03 -58.31 27.57
N ALA A 501 -57.50 -57.45 28.44
CA ALA A 501 -57.46 -57.72 29.88
C ALA A 501 -58.86 -57.89 30.48
N GLU A 502 -59.86 -57.14 30.01
CA GLU A 502 -61.27 -57.33 30.39
C GLU A 502 -61.83 -58.67 29.91
N ARG A 503 -61.52 -59.08 28.67
CA ARG A 503 -61.89 -60.41 28.16
C ARG A 503 -61.23 -61.53 28.95
N ASP A 504 -59.97 -61.39 29.32
CA ASP A 504 -59.25 -62.37 30.16
C ASP A 504 -59.87 -62.47 31.56
N ARG A 505 -60.26 -61.35 32.18
CA ARG A 505 -61.04 -61.37 33.43
C ARG A 505 -62.36 -62.13 33.27
N HIS A 506 -63.08 -61.90 32.17
CA HIS A 506 -64.31 -62.64 31.86
C HIS A 506 -64.05 -64.15 31.71
N ILE A 507 -62.98 -64.54 31.02
CA ILE A 507 -62.57 -65.94 30.88
C ILE A 507 -62.25 -66.54 32.25
N SER A 508 -61.48 -65.85 33.10
CA SER A 508 -61.19 -66.31 34.47
C SER A 508 -62.45 -66.50 35.31
N MET A 509 -63.44 -65.58 35.24
CA MET A 509 -64.72 -65.74 35.94
C MET A 509 -65.50 -66.97 35.45
N ILE A 510 -65.57 -67.18 34.13
CA ILE A 510 -66.23 -68.35 33.55
C ILE A 510 -65.51 -69.64 33.97
N SER A 511 -64.18 -69.65 33.97
CA SER A 511 -63.36 -70.77 34.42
C SER A 511 -63.61 -71.10 35.89
N GLY A 512 -63.68 -70.09 36.76
CA GLY A 512 -63.99 -70.28 38.19
C GLY A 512 -65.39 -70.87 38.40
N ASN A 513 -66.39 -70.40 37.66
CA ASN A 513 -67.75 -70.95 37.72
C ASN A 513 -67.81 -72.41 37.24
N ASN A 514 -67.08 -72.75 36.18
CA ASN A 514 -66.99 -74.13 35.69
C ASN A 514 -66.32 -75.07 36.71
N GLU A 515 -65.31 -74.60 37.41
CA GLU A 515 -64.64 -75.38 38.47
C GLU A 515 -65.57 -75.59 39.67
N ALA A 516 -66.35 -74.58 40.05
CA ALA A 516 -67.40 -74.72 41.07
C ALA A 516 -68.44 -75.78 40.66
N LEU A 517 -68.92 -75.74 39.40
CA LEU A 517 -69.85 -76.74 38.86
C LEU A 517 -69.26 -78.17 38.85
N ARG A 518 -67.96 -78.31 38.53
CA ARG A 518 -67.27 -79.61 38.61
C ARG A 518 -67.25 -80.14 40.04
N SER A 519 -66.88 -79.30 41.00
CA SER A 519 -66.85 -79.70 42.42
C SER A 519 -68.23 -80.13 42.95
N GLU A 520 -69.30 -79.47 42.49
CA GLU A 520 -70.68 -79.83 42.84
C GLU A 520 -71.10 -81.16 42.21
N SER A 521 -70.74 -81.40 40.95
CA SER A 521 -70.95 -82.68 40.28
C SER A 521 -70.26 -83.85 41.00
N GLU A 522 -69.04 -83.62 41.48
CA GLU A 522 -68.27 -84.63 42.21
C GLU A 522 -68.86 -84.93 43.60
N ARG A 523 -69.38 -83.91 44.29
CA ARG A 523 -70.15 -84.08 45.52
C ARG A 523 -71.42 -84.91 45.29
N ILE A 524 -72.15 -84.66 44.20
CA ILE A 524 -73.35 -85.44 43.83
C ILE A 524 -72.98 -86.91 43.57
N ARG A 525 -71.92 -87.18 42.80
CA ARG A 525 -71.43 -88.56 42.55
C ARG A 525 -71.12 -89.30 43.84
N SER A 526 -70.44 -88.63 44.77
CA SER A 526 -70.05 -89.22 46.06
C SER A 526 -71.28 -89.62 46.90
N ARG A 527 -72.34 -88.81 46.86
CA ARG A 527 -73.60 -89.09 47.57
C ARG A 527 -74.37 -90.25 46.94
N LEU A 528 -74.30 -90.40 45.62
CA LEU A 528 -74.91 -91.52 44.89
C LEU A 528 -74.25 -92.84 45.26
N LEU A 529 -72.91 -92.86 45.33
CA LEU A 529 -72.13 -94.04 45.75
C LEU A 529 -72.48 -94.53 47.16
N LEU A 530 -72.76 -93.59 48.09
CA LEU A 530 -73.16 -93.93 49.46
C LEU A 530 -74.53 -94.64 49.50
N LEU A 531 -75.49 -94.16 48.71
CA LEU A 531 -76.83 -94.74 48.60
C LEU A 531 -76.80 -96.17 48.02
N GLU A 532 -75.95 -96.41 47.02
CA GLU A 532 -75.74 -97.74 46.45
C GLU A 532 -75.17 -98.75 47.47
N LYS A 533 -74.41 -98.28 48.46
CA LYS A 533 -73.84 -99.14 49.50
C LYS A 533 -74.92 -99.60 50.49
N THR A 534 -75.78 -98.68 50.94
CA THR A 534 -76.90 -99.00 51.86
C THR A 534 -77.89 -100.00 51.27
N ILE A 535 -78.15 -99.98 49.96
CA ILE A 535 -79.08 -100.91 49.30
C ILE A 535 -78.53 -102.35 49.27
N ARG A 536 -77.20 -102.54 49.29
CA ARG A 536 -76.59 -103.88 49.30
C ARG A 536 -76.66 -104.56 50.67
N GLU A 537 -76.64 -103.80 51.76
CA GLU A 537 -76.57 -104.34 53.13
C GLU A 537 -77.92 -104.92 53.62
N ASP A 538 -79.07 -104.45 53.11
CA ASP A 538 -80.41 -104.87 53.57
C ASP A 538 -80.90 -106.25 53.05
N ASN A 539 -80.20 -106.90 52.11
CA ASN A 539 -80.68 -108.13 51.43
C ASN A 539 -80.05 -109.46 51.91
N GLU A 540 -79.09 -109.48 52.85
CA GLU A 540 -78.31 -110.69 53.23
C GLU A 540 -78.68 -111.37 54.59
N GLU A 541 -79.49 -110.75 55.45
CA GLU A 541 -79.83 -111.25 56.80
C GLU A 541 -80.47 -112.67 56.87
N PRO A 542 -81.36 -113.12 55.96
CA PRO A 542 -81.93 -114.47 56.01
C PRO A 542 -80.94 -115.58 55.60
N VAL A 543 -79.86 -115.26 54.88
CA VAL A 543 -78.83 -116.22 54.42
C VAL A 543 -77.87 -116.59 55.56
N HIS A 544 -77.59 -115.67 56.47
CA HIS A 544 -76.72 -115.91 57.63
C HIS A 544 -77.33 -116.84 58.70
N ALA A 545 -78.66 -116.97 58.77
CA ALA A 545 -79.34 -117.88 59.69
C ALA A 545 -79.22 -119.36 59.26
N LEU A 546 -79.27 -119.63 57.95
CA LEU A 546 -79.07 -120.97 57.38
C LEU A 546 -77.61 -121.43 57.52
N TYR A 547 -76.65 -120.51 57.40
CA TYR A 547 -75.22 -120.81 57.65
C TYR A 547 -74.95 -121.26 59.10
N ARG A 548 -75.65 -120.72 60.11
CA ARG A 548 -75.51 -121.18 61.50
C ARG A 548 -76.06 -122.60 61.71
N GLN A 549 -77.16 -122.97 61.04
CA GLN A 549 -77.71 -124.33 61.11
C GLN A 549 -76.80 -125.37 60.42
N ILE A 550 -76.15 -125.00 59.32
CA ILE A 550 -75.17 -125.84 58.62
C ILE A 550 -73.92 -126.07 59.48
N GLN A 551 -73.45 -125.04 60.21
CA GLN A 551 -72.32 -125.15 61.12
C GLN A 551 -72.61 -126.12 62.29
N ASP A 552 -73.82 -126.08 62.85
CA ASP A 552 -74.23 -126.93 63.98
C ASP A 552 -74.39 -128.41 63.60
N LEU A 553 -74.84 -128.68 62.36
CA LEU A 553 -74.88 -130.04 61.81
C LEU A 553 -73.49 -130.57 61.48
N SER A 554 -72.56 -129.72 61.05
CA SER A 554 -71.17 -130.08 60.76
C SER A 554 -70.39 -130.48 62.02
N VAL A 555 -70.63 -129.83 63.16
CA VAL A 555 -70.03 -130.20 64.47
C VAL A 555 -70.52 -131.57 64.95
N LYS A 556 -71.80 -131.92 64.70
CA LYS A 556 -72.34 -133.24 65.06
C LYS A 556 -71.75 -134.37 64.20
N LEU A 557 -71.37 -134.10 62.95
CA LEU A 557 -70.70 -135.06 62.07
C LEU A 557 -69.26 -135.34 62.52
N ALA A 558 -68.51 -134.29 62.88
CA ALA A 558 -67.13 -134.41 63.37
C ALA A 558 -67.01 -135.24 64.68
N ASN A 559 -68.01 -135.16 65.56
CA ASN A 559 -68.05 -135.98 66.77
C ASN A 559 -68.33 -137.47 66.49
N LYS A 560 -68.96 -137.81 65.36
CA LYS A 560 -69.15 -139.22 64.94
C LYS A 560 -67.92 -139.77 64.21
N GLU A 561 -67.18 -138.93 63.51
CA GLU A 561 -65.88 -139.29 62.93
C GLU A 561 -64.79 -139.52 63.99
N SER A 562 -64.82 -138.79 65.12
CA SER A 562 -63.91 -139.03 66.23
C SER A 562 -64.17 -140.37 66.95
N GLU A 563 -65.43 -140.79 67.13
CA GLU A 563 -65.79 -142.13 67.62
C GLU A 563 -65.31 -143.23 66.66
N ASN A 564 -65.41 -143.00 65.34
CA ASN A 564 -64.94 -143.94 64.32
C ASN A 564 -63.39 -144.02 64.26
N SER A 565 -62.71 -142.92 64.57
CA SER A 565 -61.26 -142.86 64.76
C SER A 565 -60.80 -143.65 65.99
N ILE A 566 -61.55 -143.63 67.10
CA ILE A 566 -61.27 -144.44 68.30
C ILE A 566 -61.42 -145.94 67.99
N LEU A 567 -62.42 -146.33 67.21
CA LEU A 567 -62.61 -147.71 66.76
C LEU A 567 -61.50 -148.16 65.78
N SER A 568 -61.13 -147.30 64.84
CA SER A 568 -59.98 -147.54 63.94
C SER A 568 -58.66 -147.65 64.71
N SER A 569 -58.47 -146.84 65.75
CA SER A 569 -57.32 -146.93 66.66
C SER A 569 -57.28 -148.25 67.43
N ARG A 570 -58.45 -148.84 67.74
CA ARG A 570 -58.54 -150.13 68.42
C ARG A 570 -58.27 -151.31 67.49
N ILE A 571 -58.63 -151.20 66.21
CA ILE A 571 -58.26 -152.15 65.16
C ILE A 571 -56.75 -152.10 64.90
N ILE A 572 -56.17 -150.90 64.80
CA ILE A 572 -54.72 -150.71 64.65
C ILE A 572 -53.95 -151.28 65.86
N ARG A 573 -54.47 -151.16 67.10
CA ARG A 573 -53.85 -151.78 68.28
C ARG A 573 -53.81 -153.31 68.22
N LEU A 574 -54.87 -153.94 67.71
CA LEU A 574 -54.92 -155.40 67.54
C LEU A 574 -54.00 -155.86 66.39
N ASP A 575 -53.90 -155.08 65.32
CA ASP A 575 -52.93 -155.32 64.25
C ASP A 575 -51.49 -155.15 64.74
N THR A 576 -51.19 -154.12 65.55
CA THR A 576 -49.85 -153.96 66.15
C THR A 576 -49.49 -155.07 67.13
N GLU A 577 -50.46 -155.70 67.80
CA GLU A 577 -50.20 -156.86 68.67
C GLU A 577 -49.86 -158.12 67.86
N ASN A 578 -50.52 -158.32 66.71
CA ASN A 578 -50.17 -159.36 65.74
C ASN A 578 -48.79 -159.11 65.10
N THR A 579 -48.49 -157.86 64.76
CA THR A 579 -47.16 -157.47 64.24
C THR A 579 -46.07 -157.60 65.32
N ARG A 580 -46.40 -157.38 66.60
CA ARG A 580 -45.50 -157.53 67.76
C ARG A 580 -45.11 -158.99 68.02
N LEU A 581 -45.97 -159.97 67.71
CA LEU A 581 -45.58 -161.40 67.69
C LEU A 581 -44.56 -161.71 66.58
N THR A 582 -44.65 -161.04 65.43
CA THR A 582 -43.69 -161.16 64.32
C THR A 582 -42.40 -160.33 64.49
N HIS A 583 -42.40 -159.27 65.30
CA HIS A 583 -41.24 -158.35 65.43
C HIS A 583 -40.46 -158.51 66.75
N ILE A 584 -40.95 -159.34 67.69
CA ILE A 584 -40.12 -159.96 68.76
C ILE A 584 -39.11 -160.97 68.16
N LEU A 585 -39.20 -161.28 66.86
CA LEU A 585 -38.15 -161.95 66.07
C LEU A 585 -37.08 -160.99 65.49
N SER A 586 -37.14 -159.68 65.71
CA SER A 586 -36.06 -158.79 65.21
C SER A 586 -36.00 -157.45 65.96
N GLU A 587 -34.92 -157.29 66.72
CA GLU A 587 -34.62 -156.27 67.73
C GLU A 587 -34.37 -154.81 67.26
N ASN A 588 -34.80 -153.87 68.13
CA ASN A 588 -34.10 -152.71 68.72
C ASN A 588 -33.82 -151.37 67.95
N CYS A 589 -34.62 -150.33 68.31
CA CYS A 589 -34.27 -149.08 69.06
C CYS A 589 -33.47 -147.89 68.41
N PRO A 590 -33.57 -146.62 68.91
CA PRO A 590 -34.53 -145.58 68.45
C PRO A 590 -34.02 -144.09 68.34
N GLU A 591 -34.84 -143.20 67.74
CA GLU A 591 -35.20 -141.75 68.02
C GLU A 591 -34.15 -140.62 68.33
N PRO A 592 -34.50 -139.30 68.47
CA PRO A 592 -35.49 -138.38 67.82
C PRO A 592 -34.99 -136.90 67.58
N GLY A 593 -35.80 -135.99 66.97
CA GLY A 593 -36.05 -134.65 67.57
C GLY A 593 -36.06 -133.28 66.80
N TRP A 594 -37.19 -132.53 66.95
CA TRP A 594 -37.45 -131.06 67.25
C TRP A 594 -36.87 -129.92 66.33
N LYS A 595 -37.36 -128.66 66.15
CA LYS A 595 -38.56 -127.81 66.44
C LYS A 595 -38.42 -126.38 65.79
N ASP A 596 -39.54 -125.75 65.40
CA ASP A 596 -40.12 -124.38 65.61
C ASP A 596 -39.41 -122.98 65.69
N ASN A 597 -40.14 -121.97 65.15
CA ASN A 597 -40.43 -120.55 65.59
C ASN A 597 -39.37 -119.41 65.36
N SER A 598 -39.64 -118.10 65.20
CA SER A 598 -40.80 -117.16 65.28
C SER A 598 -40.39 -115.71 64.83
N ASP A 599 -41.36 -114.78 64.79
CA ASP A 599 -41.40 -113.34 64.41
C ASP A 599 -40.47 -112.30 65.09
N ALA A 600 -40.36 -111.06 64.53
CA ALA A 600 -40.56 -109.75 65.23
C ALA A 600 -40.20 -108.46 64.42
N SER A 601 -40.73 -107.32 64.90
CA SER A 601 -40.81 -105.91 64.41
C SER A 601 -39.62 -104.97 64.77
N GLY A 602 -39.49 -103.77 64.16
CA GLY A 602 -38.66 -102.67 64.70
C GLY A 602 -38.38 -101.42 63.81
N ASN A 603 -38.29 -100.23 64.43
CA ASN A 603 -38.31 -98.84 63.92
C ASN A 603 -36.92 -98.12 63.75
N ASN A 604 -36.95 -96.97 63.04
CA ASN A 604 -36.27 -95.66 63.26
C ASN A 604 -34.79 -95.32 62.87
N GLN A 605 -34.69 -94.14 62.22
CA GLN A 605 -33.75 -93.00 62.38
C GLN A 605 -32.50 -92.78 61.49
N VAL A 606 -32.40 -91.50 61.13
CA VAL A 606 -31.42 -90.64 60.43
C VAL A 606 -29.97 -90.73 60.95
N THR A 607 -28.96 -90.67 60.05
CA THR A 607 -27.72 -89.90 60.29
C THR A 607 -27.02 -89.45 58.99
N THR A 608 -26.55 -88.22 59.06
CA THR A 608 -25.69 -87.36 58.23
C THR A 608 -24.46 -88.00 57.60
N LEU A 609 -24.04 -87.53 56.41
CA LEU A 609 -22.63 -87.48 56.00
C LEU A 609 -22.37 -86.35 54.98
N VAL A 610 -21.49 -85.44 55.39
CA VAL A 610 -20.88 -84.32 54.65
C VAL A 610 -19.76 -84.86 53.76
N SER A 611 -19.59 -84.32 52.56
CA SER A 611 -18.42 -84.56 51.71
C SER A 611 -17.91 -83.23 51.15
N ASP A 612 -16.84 -82.73 51.76
CA ASP A 612 -15.93 -81.73 51.20
C ASP A 612 -15.32 -82.25 49.89
N GLN A 613 -15.59 -81.57 48.77
CA GLN A 613 -14.80 -81.71 47.55
C GLN A 613 -13.79 -80.55 47.48
N LYS A 614 -12.50 -80.92 47.56
CA LYS A 614 -11.35 -80.03 47.37
C LYS A 614 -11.38 -79.40 45.98
N ILE A 615 -11.30 -78.07 45.96
CA ILE A 615 -11.11 -77.23 44.77
C ILE A 615 -9.82 -77.68 44.04
N SER A 616 -9.90 -77.89 42.73
CA SER A 616 -8.72 -78.07 41.86
C SER A 616 -7.77 -76.86 42.03
N PRO A 617 -6.45 -77.06 42.23
CA PRO A 617 -5.49 -75.98 42.44
C PRO A 617 -5.45 -74.95 41.29
N GLU A 618 -5.92 -75.31 40.10
CA GLU A 618 -6.02 -74.41 38.94
C GLU A 618 -7.17 -73.40 39.07
N LEU A 619 -8.34 -73.81 39.59
CA LEU A 619 -9.50 -72.92 39.76
C LEU A 619 -9.19 -71.81 40.78
N SER A 620 -8.49 -72.13 41.87
CA SER A 620 -8.08 -71.14 42.86
C SER A 620 -7.14 -70.06 42.30
N LYS A 621 -6.27 -70.44 41.34
CA LYS A 621 -5.35 -69.51 40.66
C LYS A 621 -6.09 -68.57 39.69
N TYR A 622 -7.04 -69.08 38.91
CA TYR A 622 -7.86 -68.23 38.05
C TYR A 622 -8.79 -67.31 38.86
N LEU A 623 -9.36 -67.81 39.96
CA LEU A 623 -10.23 -67.03 40.84
C LEU A 623 -9.48 -65.90 41.59
N SER A 624 -8.19 -66.05 41.89
CA SER A 624 -7.38 -64.95 42.44
C SER A 624 -7.02 -63.89 41.41
N ASN A 625 -6.94 -64.27 40.13
CA ASN A 625 -6.64 -63.36 39.03
C ASN A 625 -7.86 -62.54 38.57
N LEU A 626 -9.07 -62.90 39.00
CA LEU A 626 -10.31 -62.12 38.78
C LEU A 626 -10.35 -60.80 39.56
N ASP A 627 -9.50 -60.64 40.58
CA ASP A 627 -9.36 -59.40 41.34
C ASP A 627 -8.47 -58.35 40.63
N ASP A 628 -7.61 -58.77 39.70
CA ASP A 628 -6.70 -57.91 38.93
C ASP A 628 -7.33 -57.50 37.58
N PRO A 629 -7.60 -56.21 37.31
CA PRO A 629 -8.27 -55.77 36.08
C PRO A 629 -7.53 -56.12 34.79
N VAL A 630 -6.21 -56.36 34.84
CA VAL A 630 -5.41 -56.70 33.66
C VAL A 630 -5.51 -58.20 33.33
N GLN A 631 -5.64 -59.05 34.35
CA GLN A 631 -5.67 -60.51 34.19
C GLN A 631 -7.10 -61.09 34.26
N ALA A 632 -8.07 -60.33 34.75
CA ALA A 632 -9.44 -60.79 34.96
C ALA A 632 -10.15 -61.25 33.68
N MET A 633 -9.90 -60.60 32.54
CA MET A 633 -10.50 -60.98 31.26
C MET A 633 -9.99 -62.34 30.75
N GLN A 634 -8.68 -62.58 30.85
CA GLN A 634 -8.06 -63.85 30.48
C GLN A 634 -8.47 -64.97 31.44
N ALA A 635 -8.44 -64.71 32.76
CA ALA A 635 -8.87 -65.66 33.77
C ALA A 635 -10.36 -66.02 33.64
N ALA A 636 -11.22 -65.06 33.28
CA ALA A 636 -12.63 -65.31 33.00
C ALA A 636 -12.83 -66.17 31.73
N ALA A 637 -12.04 -65.95 30.67
CA ALA A 637 -12.06 -66.79 29.49
C ALA A 637 -11.64 -68.24 29.80
N ASP A 638 -10.56 -68.41 30.56
CA ASP A 638 -10.03 -69.72 30.95
C ASP A 638 -11.02 -70.49 31.85
N ILE A 639 -11.77 -69.80 32.73
CA ILE A 639 -12.83 -70.40 33.54
C ILE A 639 -14.01 -70.88 32.69
N LEU A 640 -14.37 -70.15 31.61
CA LEU A 640 -15.46 -70.56 30.72
C LEU A 640 -15.14 -71.84 29.92
N VAL A 641 -13.86 -72.07 29.60
CA VAL A 641 -13.40 -73.29 28.89
C VAL A 641 -13.62 -74.54 29.73
N LEU A 642 -13.54 -74.43 31.05
CA LEU A 642 -13.69 -75.56 31.97
C LEU A 642 -15.15 -76.07 32.09
N GLY A 643 -16.14 -75.34 31.54
CA GLY A 643 -17.50 -75.85 31.31
C GLY A 643 -18.43 -75.88 32.53
N PRO A 644 -19.66 -76.44 32.38
CA PRO A 644 -20.78 -76.31 33.34
C PRO A 644 -20.54 -76.91 34.74
N GLN A 645 -19.47 -77.67 34.92
CA GLN A 645 -19.16 -78.38 36.17
C GLN A 645 -18.66 -77.43 37.29
N ILE A 646 -18.25 -76.22 36.93
CA ILE A 646 -17.73 -75.22 37.88
C ILE A 646 -18.84 -74.32 38.45
N ILE A 647 -20.05 -74.40 37.92
CA ILE A 647 -21.19 -73.58 38.34
C ILE A 647 -21.50 -73.77 39.83
N ASP A 648 -21.46 -75.00 40.31
CA ASP A 648 -21.70 -75.33 41.72
C ASP A 648 -20.63 -74.75 42.67
N HIS A 649 -19.44 -74.43 42.13
CA HIS A 649 -18.35 -73.75 42.86
C HIS A 649 -18.42 -72.22 42.74
N LEU A 650 -19.00 -71.68 41.66
CA LEU A 650 -19.14 -70.24 41.41
C LEU A 650 -20.36 -69.62 42.11
N ILE A 651 -21.47 -70.36 42.24
CA ILE A 651 -22.70 -69.87 42.89
C ILE A 651 -22.45 -69.38 44.34
N PRO A 652 -21.73 -70.12 45.21
CA PRO A 652 -21.42 -69.64 46.56
C PRO A 652 -20.53 -68.39 46.59
N LEU A 653 -19.77 -68.13 45.52
CA LEU A 653 -18.83 -67.01 45.41
C LEU A 653 -19.51 -65.73 44.88
N LEU A 654 -20.74 -65.79 44.35
CA LEU A 654 -21.53 -64.59 44.02
C LEU A 654 -21.75 -63.67 45.24
N TYR A 655 -21.84 -64.26 46.43
CA TYR A 655 -22.12 -63.55 47.67
C TYR A 655 -20.86 -63.33 48.54
N ARG A 656 -19.66 -63.74 48.07
CA ARG A 656 -18.41 -63.65 48.84
C ARG A 656 -17.24 -63.10 48.00
N GLY A 657 -16.55 -62.08 48.51
CA GLY A 657 -15.36 -61.51 47.88
C GLY A 657 -15.51 -60.02 47.54
N THR A 658 -14.52 -59.47 46.82
CA THR A 658 -14.53 -58.06 46.37
C THR A 658 -15.71 -57.80 45.40
N ILE A 659 -16.13 -56.54 45.27
CA ILE A 659 -17.21 -56.14 44.35
C ILE A 659 -16.85 -56.53 42.90
N ASN A 660 -15.57 -56.36 42.50
CA ASN A 660 -15.08 -56.72 41.17
C ASN A 660 -15.14 -58.23 40.92
N ARG A 661 -14.71 -59.05 41.88
CA ARG A 661 -14.78 -60.51 41.77
C ARG A 661 -16.23 -61.01 41.69
N ARG A 662 -17.12 -60.44 42.51
CA ARG A 662 -18.56 -60.74 42.45
C ARG A 662 -19.16 -60.36 41.09
N ALA A 663 -18.77 -59.23 40.51
CA ALA A 663 -19.20 -58.81 39.18
C ALA A 663 -18.72 -59.78 38.09
N TRP A 664 -17.43 -60.15 38.09
CA TRP A 664 -16.88 -61.11 37.14
C TRP A 664 -17.54 -62.50 37.24
N ILE A 665 -17.80 -62.98 38.46
CA ILE A 665 -18.49 -64.26 38.67
C ILE A 665 -19.94 -64.21 38.17
N ALA A 666 -20.63 -63.07 38.33
CA ALA A 666 -21.96 -62.87 37.76
C ALA A 666 -21.94 -62.86 36.22
N VAL A 667 -20.93 -62.23 35.60
CA VAL A 667 -20.73 -62.26 34.15
C VAL A 667 -20.44 -63.68 33.65
N LEU A 668 -19.60 -64.44 34.35
CA LEU A 668 -19.29 -65.83 34.03
C LEU A 668 -20.53 -66.72 34.07
N LEU A 669 -21.29 -66.66 35.17
CA LEU A 669 -22.51 -67.44 35.33
C LEU A 669 -23.59 -67.07 34.29
N TYR A 670 -23.65 -65.79 33.91
CA TYR A 670 -24.53 -65.33 32.84
C TYR A 670 -24.09 -65.89 31.47
N GLU A 671 -22.80 -65.83 31.13
CA GLU A 671 -22.28 -66.32 29.85
C GLU A 671 -22.33 -67.85 29.73
N MET A 672 -22.32 -68.59 30.85
CA MET A 672 -22.49 -70.05 30.86
C MET A 672 -23.94 -70.50 30.62
N ASN A 673 -24.93 -69.61 30.82
CA ASN A 673 -26.35 -69.82 30.49
C ASN A 673 -26.98 -71.12 31.04
N ASP A 674 -26.64 -71.51 32.27
CA ASP A 674 -27.24 -72.67 32.97
C ASP A 674 -28.44 -72.23 33.83
N GLN A 675 -29.50 -73.03 33.82
CA GLN A 675 -30.73 -72.78 34.57
C GLN A 675 -30.52 -72.69 36.09
N ARG A 676 -29.47 -73.33 36.63
CA ARG A 676 -29.12 -73.30 38.07
C ARG A 676 -28.62 -71.93 38.54
N ALA A 677 -28.09 -71.10 37.63
CA ALA A 677 -27.58 -69.76 37.95
C ALA A 677 -28.66 -68.67 37.90
N THR A 678 -29.81 -68.94 37.26
CA THR A 678 -30.85 -67.94 36.98
C THR A 678 -31.45 -67.32 38.26
N LYS A 679 -31.73 -68.15 39.27
CA LYS A 679 -32.32 -67.70 40.53
C LYS A 679 -31.30 -66.94 41.41
N PRO A 680 -30.09 -67.45 41.65
CA PRO A 680 -29.04 -66.69 42.35
C PRO A 680 -28.69 -65.34 41.70
N LEU A 681 -28.66 -65.26 40.36
CA LEU A 681 -28.40 -64.01 39.63
C LEU A 681 -29.56 -63.02 39.75
N SER A 682 -30.81 -63.49 39.70
CA SER A 682 -31.99 -62.65 39.94
C SER A 682 -31.98 -62.11 41.37
N ASP A 683 -31.76 -62.98 42.36
CA ASP A 683 -31.70 -62.62 43.78
C ASP A 683 -30.55 -61.61 44.04
N LEU A 684 -29.41 -61.73 43.34
CA LEU A 684 -28.31 -60.77 43.44
C LEU A 684 -28.69 -59.42 42.82
N LEU A 685 -29.36 -59.39 41.66
CA LEU A 685 -29.79 -58.14 41.00
C LEU A 685 -30.87 -57.40 41.80
N ASP A 686 -31.71 -58.14 42.52
CA ASP A 686 -32.79 -57.59 43.35
C ASP A 686 -32.29 -57.12 44.74
N SER A 687 -31.20 -57.71 45.26
CA SER A 687 -30.66 -57.40 46.59
C SER A 687 -29.38 -56.53 46.59
N SER A 688 -28.79 -56.23 45.43
CA SER A 688 -27.44 -55.66 45.39
C SER A 688 -27.32 -54.22 45.91
N GLU A 689 -26.23 -53.98 46.66
CA GLU A 689 -25.70 -52.67 47.04
C GLU A 689 -25.52 -51.77 45.79
N SER A 690 -25.88 -50.49 45.90
CA SER A 690 -25.85 -49.51 44.80
C SER A 690 -24.49 -49.52 44.07
N GLY A 691 -24.49 -49.80 42.77
CA GLY A 691 -23.29 -49.78 41.91
C GLY A 691 -22.82 -51.16 41.41
N LEU A 692 -23.18 -52.27 42.09
CA LEU A 692 -22.80 -53.61 41.61
C LEU A 692 -23.50 -53.99 40.29
N ARG A 693 -24.77 -53.60 40.13
CA ARG A 693 -25.54 -53.85 38.90
C ARG A 693 -24.92 -53.16 37.69
N GLU A 694 -24.55 -51.89 37.81
CA GLU A 694 -23.89 -51.12 36.75
C GLU A 694 -22.52 -51.71 36.41
N LEU A 695 -21.76 -52.12 37.44
CA LEU A 695 -20.47 -52.77 37.26
C LEU A 695 -20.59 -54.12 36.54
N ILE A 696 -21.61 -54.94 36.83
CA ILE A 696 -21.88 -56.21 36.12
C ILE A 696 -22.16 -55.94 34.63
N TRP A 697 -22.95 -54.90 34.33
CA TRP A 697 -23.25 -54.53 32.95
C TRP A 697 -22.01 -54.01 32.19
N ASP A 698 -21.22 -53.14 32.81
CA ASP A 698 -19.98 -52.61 32.23
C ASP A 698 -18.93 -53.71 32.03
N THR A 699 -18.69 -54.56 33.05
CA THR A 699 -17.76 -55.69 32.94
C THR A 699 -18.18 -56.70 31.86
N ARG A 700 -19.47 -56.98 31.71
CA ARG A 700 -20.00 -57.83 30.64
C ARG A 700 -19.76 -57.23 29.25
N LEU A 701 -20.00 -55.92 29.09
CA LEU A 701 -19.81 -55.24 27.81
C LEU A 701 -18.33 -55.28 27.41
N ARG A 702 -17.44 -54.92 28.35
CA ARG A 702 -15.98 -54.98 28.17
C ARG A 702 -15.50 -56.39 27.85
N PHE A 703 -16.03 -57.41 28.53
CA PHE A 703 -15.66 -58.80 28.25
C PHE A 703 -16.10 -59.26 26.85
N ARG A 704 -17.29 -58.85 26.40
CA ARG A 704 -17.77 -59.17 25.04
C ARG A 704 -16.98 -58.43 23.97
N GLU A 705 -16.63 -57.18 24.19
CA GLU A 705 -15.78 -56.40 23.28
C GLU A 705 -14.37 -57.00 23.20
N TRP A 706 -13.77 -57.35 24.34
CA TRP A 706 -12.48 -58.03 24.39
C TRP A 706 -12.51 -59.41 23.71
N ARG A 707 -13.58 -60.20 23.89
CA ARG A 707 -13.74 -61.48 23.17
C ARG A 707 -13.87 -61.25 21.66
N ARG A 708 -14.59 -60.22 21.22
CA ARG A 708 -14.72 -59.87 19.79
C ARG A 708 -13.39 -59.42 19.19
N THR A 709 -12.59 -58.62 19.90
CA THR A 709 -11.27 -58.19 19.42
C THR A 709 -10.26 -59.35 19.42
N GLY A 710 -10.37 -60.29 20.36
CA GLY A 710 -9.57 -61.53 20.38
C GLY A 710 -9.90 -62.53 19.27
N ILE A 711 -11.16 -62.61 18.80
CA ILE A 711 -11.58 -63.48 17.69
C ILE A 711 -11.04 -62.99 16.33
N VAL A 712 -10.64 -61.71 16.22
CA VAL A 712 -9.96 -61.17 15.02
C VAL A 712 -8.50 -61.63 14.93
N SER A 713 -7.92 -62.20 16.00
CA SER A 713 -6.53 -62.67 16.06
C SER A 713 -6.36 -64.20 15.98
N THR A 714 -7.43 -64.99 15.96
CA THR A 714 -7.38 -66.46 15.89
C THR A 714 -8.04 -67.06 14.64
N LEU A 715 -8.44 -66.23 13.67
CA LEU A 715 -8.82 -66.66 12.30
C LEU A 715 -7.70 -66.46 11.27
N ALA A 716 -6.47 -66.27 11.75
CA ALA A 716 -5.24 -66.34 10.98
C ALA A 716 -4.27 -67.33 11.65
N HIS A 717 -4.64 -68.61 11.68
CA HIS A 717 -3.73 -69.75 11.52
C HIS A 717 -4.50 -71.04 11.23
#